data_AF-A0A9Q1FY57-F1
#
_entry.id   AF-A0A9Q1FY57-F1
#
_cell.length_a   1.000
_cell.length_b   1.000
_cell.length_c   1.000
_cell.angle_alpha   90.00
_cell.angle_beta   90.00
_cell.angle_gamma   90.00
#
_symmetry.space_group_name_H-M   'P 1'
#
loop_
_entity.id
_entity.type
_entity.pdbx_description
1 polymer ?
#
loop_
_entity_poly.entity_id
_entity_poly.type
_entity_poly.pdbx_seq_one_letter_code
_entity_poly.pdbx_strand_id
1 'polypeptide(L)'
;MQLYKELWKKNGESCESAMNHIKALEILNDCNENRKILSKLPDWLTSKRPTYSGKKITLPPVYTREFIPANRTHIPTHDIARAWTHLEHLQEEIAPLQDCEVGLLIGYNCSQALLPREVVSGKENQPYAQRTDLGWSIVGCGNPCVDYGDAIRNSHRIVVRQVTPDVEPSINLRTEVHYVSRIKVKEVTPSDIIKVLESDFSERAREDNPISQEDLKFLSNLSENIKQKDNGHYEMPLPFREERPKLPNKKTSATHRLNCLERRLRKDQRYYRDYVTFMDNIISRGDAERVPEEEINSSPAWYIPHHGVYHPQKPGKICVVFDCSARFQETSLNDHLLTGPDLTNTLVGVLCRFRKGSVAVMCDVERMFYQFQVKREDQDYLRFLWWENGNLGTTPAVYRMKVHLFGAASSPGCANFGLKHLAAQGTGQFSEDTIRFIQRDFYVDDGLTSVQTEDEAIQLVKESRELCSTGKLRLHKFVSNSKNVMASIPDEECAAVKDLDMDFGVLHVERALGVEWCITFQFRVQVKPHPLTRRGVLSTVASVYDPLGFMAPFVLVGKQVLQQMCRDKVGWDVQLPENLRPQWESWLRDLPNLSGTQIKRCYLPSSFCDIKGYELHHFADASVSGYGECTYLRAINTSDEVHCCLVMGKSRVTPTKVTTIPRLELSAAVVAVRTSDMLRSELEIQDLQEFFWTDSKVILGYINNDARRFQVFVANRSSQVQSLNSGHTLLLRTIQQTMPHEV
;
A
#
# COMPACT_ATOMS: atom_id res chain seq x y z
N MET A 1 15.22 -21.64 26.13
CA MET A 1 15.47 -20.54 27.09
C MET A 1 15.04 -21.05 28.46
N GLN A 2 15.98 -21.49 29.30
CA GLN A 2 15.65 -21.93 30.66
C GLN A 2 15.30 -20.69 31.50
N LEU A 3 14.05 -20.59 31.97
CA LEU A 3 13.65 -19.54 32.90
C LEU A 3 14.16 -19.90 34.30
N TYR A 4 15.21 -19.23 34.77
CA TYR A 4 15.46 -19.11 36.19
C TYR A 4 14.69 -17.91 36.74
N LYS A 5 13.84 -18.15 37.73
CA LYS A 5 13.06 -17.12 38.43
C LYS A 5 13.34 -17.26 39.92
N GLU A 6 14.19 -16.39 40.46
CA GLU A 6 14.15 -16.09 41.90
C GLU A 6 13.30 -14.84 42.11
N LEU A 7 12.43 -14.92 43.10
CA LEU A 7 11.51 -13.89 43.52
C LEU A 7 12.02 -13.29 44.82
N TRP A 8 12.11 -11.95 44.87
CA TRP A 8 12.66 -11.20 45.99
C TRP A 8 11.58 -10.28 46.57
N LYS A 9 11.23 -10.48 47.86
CA LYS A 9 10.49 -9.47 48.63
C LYS A 9 10.93 -9.47 50.09
N LYS A 10 11.41 -8.33 50.59
CA LYS A 10 11.17 -7.93 51.99
C LYS A 10 11.19 -6.40 52.10
N ASN A 11 10.08 -5.86 52.62
CA ASN A 11 9.75 -4.46 52.92
C ASN A 11 9.12 -3.62 51.78
N GLY A 12 7.90 -3.99 51.38
CA GLY A 12 6.75 -3.07 51.41
C GLY A 12 6.74 -1.71 50.69
N GLU A 13 7.72 -1.34 49.86
CA GLU A 13 7.71 -0.04 49.16
C GLU A 13 7.87 -0.24 47.65
N SER A 14 6.93 0.31 46.87
CA SER A 14 6.93 0.27 45.40
C SER A 14 7.91 1.29 44.80
N CYS A 15 8.34 1.07 43.54
CA CYS A 15 9.13 2.03 42.75
C CYS A 15 8.52 3.44 42.67
N GLU A 16 7.21 3.55 42.94
CA GLU A 16 6.46 4.79 43.01
C GLU A 16 6.94 5.72 44.13
N SER A 17 7.40 5.16 45.27
CA SER A 17 7.89 5.94 46.41
C SER A 17 9.20 6.70 46.11
N ALA A 18 10.05 6.13 45.24
CA ALA A 18 11.33 6.73 44.86
C ALA A 18 11.18 7.89 43.85
N MET A 19 10.11 7.93 43.05
CA MET A 19 9.88 9.00 42.07
C MET A 19 9.61 10.36 42.73
N ASN A 20 9.14 10.37 43.98
CA ASN A 20 8.85 11.59 44.72
C ASN A 20 10.09 12.40 45.14
N HIS A 21 11.29 11.81 45.10
CA HIS A 21 12.53 12.46 45.56
C HIS A 21 13.46 12.90 44.42
N ILE A 22 13.23 12.46 43.17
CA ILE A 22 14.09 12.76 42.02
C ILE A 22 13.23 13.21 40.83
N LYS A 23 12.93 14.51 40.78
CA LYS A 23 12.17 15.17 39.70
C LYS A 23 12.80 15.09 38.30
N ALA A 24 13.99 14.52 38.14
CA ALA A 24 14.71 14.42 36.87
C ALA A 24 14.42 13.13 36.07
N LEU A 25 13.48 12.29 36.51
CA LEU A 25 13.10 11.03 35.83
C LEU A 25 12.23 11.22 34.57
N GLU A 26 11.88 12.45 34.17
CA GLU A 26 11.06 12.71 32.96
C GLU A 26 11.84 12.74 31.63
N ILE A 27 13.16 12.59 31.62
CA ILE A 27 13.96 12.71 30.39
C ILE A 27 14.77 11.43 30.15
N LEU A 28 14.12 10.40 29.58
CA LEU A 28 14.77 9.19 29.08
C LEU A 28 14.91 9.25 27.56
N ASN A 29 16.01 9.85 27.08
CA ASN A 29 16.57 9.54 25.76
C ASN A 29 18.06 9.89 25.62
N ASP A 30 18.86 9.71 26.67
CA ASP A 30 20.33 9.83 26.60
C ASP A 30 21.01 8.60 27.23
N CYS A 31 21.74 7.84 26.40
CA CYS A 31 22.46 6.63 26.78
C CYS A 31 23.70 6.92 27.67
N ASN A 32 24.21 8.15 27.70
CA ASN A 32 25.37 8.52 28.51
C ASN A 32 25.01 8.85 29.97
N GLU A 33 23.81 9.40 30.23
CA GLU A 33 23.36 9.64 31.62
C GLU A 33 22.98 8.35 32.35
N ASN A 34 22.42 7.35 31.65
CA ASN A 34 22.14 6.03 32.23
C ASN A 34 23.39 5.34 32.81
N ARG A 35 24.57 5.60 32.25
CA ARG A 35 25.84 5.08 32.80
C ARG A 35 26.29 5.78 34.08
N LYS A 36 25.96 7.07 34.27
CA LYS A 36 26.26 7.81 35.50
C LYS A 36 25.26 7.52 36.62
N ILE A 37 24.04 7.08 36.29
CA ILE A 37 23.03 6.70 37.28
C ILE A 37 23.41 5.37 37.96
N LEU A 38 24.01 4.42 37.22
CA LEU A 38 24.47 3.14 37.77
C LEU A 38 25.54 3.29 38.87
N SER A 39 26.32 4.38 38.87
CA SER A 39 27.33 4.65 39.92
C SER A 39 26.79 5.39 41.14
N LYS A 40 25.50 5.77 41.14
CA LYS A 40 24.82 6.47 42.24
C LYS A 40 23.71 5.65 42.90
N LEU A 41 23.54 4.39 42.50
CA LEU A 41 22.61 3.47 43.15
C LEU A 41 23.15 3.09 44.54
N PRO A 42 22.36 3.23 45.62
CA PRO A 42 22.80 2.88 46.96
C PRO A 42 23.09 1.37 47.08
N ASP A 43 24.15 1.01 47.82
CA ASP A 43 24.74 -0.34 47.92
C ASP A 43 23.77 -1.48 48.29
N TRP A 44 22.57 -1.16 48.78
CA TRP A 44 21.55 -2.16 49.08
C TRP A 44 20.82 -2.69 47.84
N LEU A 45 20.87 -2.00 46.68
CA LEU A 45 20.29 -2.50 45.42
C LEU A 45 21.21 -3.53 44.72
N THR A 46 22.51 -3.53 45.05
CA THR A 46 23.51 -4.48 44.52
C THR A 46 23.81 -5.62 45.50
N SER A 47 23.13 -5.68 46.66
CA SER A 47 23.42 -6.69 47.67
C SER A 47 22.17 -7.23 48.39
N LYS A 48 21.77 -8.45 48.02
CA LYS A 48 21.20 -9.47 48.92
C LYS A 48 21.19 -10.85 48.23
N ARG A 49 20.82 -11.90 48.96
CA ARG A 49 21.29 -13.29 48.78
C ARG A 49 20.28 -14.16 48.02
N PRO A 50 20.71 -15.05 47.09
CA PRO A 50 19.91 -16.20 46.68
C PRO A 50 19.61 -17.06 47.91
N THR A 51 18.37 -17.51 48.07
CA THR A 51 17.90 -18.25 49.26
C THR A 51 18.58 -19.61 49.45
N TYR A 52 19.38 -20.08 48.48
CA TYR A 52 20.03 -21.39 48.49
C TYR A 52 21.56 -21.35 48.34
N SER A 53 22.17 -20.17 48.16
CA SER A 53 23.62 -20.02 47.92
C SER A 53 24.14 -18.67 48.43
N GLY A 54 25.22 -18.68 49.22
CA GLY A 54 25.90 -17.46 49.69
C GLY A 54 26.72 -16.73 48.61
N LYS A 55 26.75 -17.23 47.36
CA LYS A 55 27.56 -16.69 46.28
C LYS A 55 26.87 -15.50 45.59
N LYS A 56 27.61 -14.40 45.42
CA LYS A 56 27.19 -13.27 44.58
C LYS A 56 27.43 -13.61 43.10
N ILE A 57 26.40 -13.47 42.27
CA ILE A 57 26.49 -13.62 40.81
C ILE A 57 26.45 -12.23 40.19
N THR A 58 27.46 -11.89 39.40
CA THR A 58 27.48 -10.63 38.64
C THR A 58 26.64 -10.79 37.38
N LEU A 59 25.60 -9.97 37.24
CA LEU A 59 24.76 -9.98 36.04
C LEU A 59 25.42 -9.15 34.93
N PRO A 60 25.42 -9.62 33.67
CA PRO A 60 25.79 -8.79 32.52
C PRO A 60 24.77 -7.64 32.36
N PRO A 61 25.01 -6.64 31.47
CA PRO A 61 24.02 -5.61 31.18
C PRO A 61 22.63 -6.22 30.93
N VAL A 62 21.67 -5.85 31.78
CA VAL A 62 20.30 -6.37 31.77
C VAL A 62 19.38 -5.40 31.04
N TYR A 63 18.43 -5.93 30.27
CA TYR A 63 17.38 -5.15 29.64
C TYR A 63 16.11 -5.27 30.48
N THR A 64 15.44 -4.15 30.76
CA THR A 64 14.20 -4.12 31.54
C THR A 64 12.98 -3.94 30.64
N ARG A 65 11.82 -4.41 31.11
CA ARG A 65 10.50 -4.11 30.56
C ARG A 65 9.53 -3.92 31.72
N GLU A 66 8.47 -3.16 31.50
CA GLU A 66 7.39 -2.98 32.48
C GLU A 66 6.65 -4.29 32.78
N PHE A 67 6.60 -5.22 31.84
CA PHE A 67 5.96 -6.51 32.00
C PHE A 67 6.70 -7.63 31.26
N ILE A 68 6.87 -8.78 31.93
CA ILE A 68 7.43 -10.00 31.33
C ILE A 68 6.30 -11.05 31.22
N PRO A 69 5.82 -11.35 30.00
CA PRO A 69 4.79 -12.35 29.81
C PRO A 69 5.33 -13.74 30.16
N ALA A 70 4.89 -14.28 31.29
CA ALA A 70 5.27 -15.62 31.72
C ALA A 70 4.05 -16.37 32.26
N ASN A 71 3.76 -17.54 31.72
CA ASN A 71 2.73 -18.40 32.27
C ASN A 71 3.19 -18.94 33.64
N ARG A 72 2.39 -18.71 34.69
CA ARG A 72 2.70 -19.16 36.06
C ARG A 72 2.58 -20.66 36.20
N THR A 73 1.79 -21.32 35.34
CA THR A 73 1.63 -22.78 35.33
C THR A 73 2.90 -23.53 34.88
N HIS A 74 3.82 -22.85 34.19
CA HIS A 74 5.08 -23.44 33.73
C HIS A 74 6.19 -23.37 34.79
N ILE A 75 5.93 -22.79 35.96
CA ILE A 75 6.93 -22.69 37.04
C ILE A 75 6.97 -24.04 37.78
N PRO A 76 8.14 -24.70 37.89
CA PRO A 76 8.26 -25.94 38.65
C PRO A 76 7.81 -25.77 40.10
N THR A 77 7.01 -26.70 40.59
CA THR A 77 6.50 -26.73 41.98
C THR A 77 6.88 -28.05 42.65
N HIS A 78 6.72 -28.10 43.98
CA HIS A 78 6.86 -29.33 44.77
C HIS A 78 6.02 -30.49 44.21
N ASP A 79 4.79 -30.20 43.77
CA ASP A 79 3.88 -31.20 43.19
C ASP A 79 4.42 -31.77 41.86
N ILE A 80 5.10 -30.94 41.06
CA ILE A 80 5.72 -31.38 39.81
C ILE A 80 6.90 -32.30 40.09
N ALA A 81 7.72 -32.03 41.11
CA ALA A 81 8.79 -32.95 41.51
C ALA A 81 8.26 -34.28 42.04
N ARG A 82 7.21 -34.25 42.88
CA ARG A 82 6.56 -35.46 43.40
C ARG A 82 5.94 -36.34 42.30
N ALA A 83 5.49 -35.72 41.21
CA ALA A 83 4.88 -36.46 40.10
C ALA A 83 5.86 -37.39 39.34
N TRP A 84 7.17 -37.27 39.57
CA TRP A 84 8.19 -38.07 38.89
C TRP A 84 9.05 -38.82 39.90
N THR A 85 9.07 -40.15 39.83
CA THR A 85 9.77 -41.02 40.79
C THR A 85 11.25 -40.70 40.92
N HIS A 86 11.91 -40.24 39.85
CA HIS A 86 13.33 -39.85 39.88
C HIS A 86 13.58 -38.44 40.43
N LEU A 87 12.54 -37.60 40.57
CA LEU A 87 12.62 -36.24 41.11
C LEU A 87 11.97 -36.11 42.50
N GLU A 88 11.34 -37.17 43.01
CA GLU A 88 10.58 -37.16 44.28
C GLU A 88 11.43 -36.68 45.48
N HIS A 89 12.70 -37.09 45.54
CA HIS A 89 13.63 -36.65 46.59
C HIS A 89 13.92 -35.14 46.57
N LEU A 90 13.71 -34.47 45.43
CA LEU A 90 13.88 -33.02 45.29
C LEU A 90 12.63 -32.24 45.70
N GLN A 91 11.55 -32.92 46.12
CA GLN A 91 10.29 -32.24 46.43
C GLN A 91 10.46 -31.19 47.53
N GLU A 92 11.36 -31.34 48.49
CA GLU A 92 11.57 -30.35 49.56
C GLU A 92 12.67 -29.32 49.21
N GLU A 93 13.44 -29.59 48.15
CA GLU A 93 14.57 -28.74 47.72
C GLU A 93 14.18 -27.73 46.63
N ILE A 94 13.07 -27.94 45.92
CA ILE A 94 12.53 -26.96 44.97
C ILE A 94 11.92 -25.78 45.74
N ALA A 95 12.13 -24.56 45.26
CA ALA A 95 11.57 -23.37 45.88
C ALA A 95 10.03 -23.33 45.75
N PRO A 96 9.29 -22.92 46.80
CA PRO A 96 7.85 -22.77 46.71
C PRO A 96 7.48 -21.65 45.72
N LEU A 97 6.32 -21.80 45.07
CA LEU A 97 5.79 -20.76 44.19
C LEU A 97 5.47 -19.51 45.01
N GLN A 98 6.17 -18.39 44.74
CA GLN A 98 5.90 -17.13 45.42
C GLN A 98 4.90 -16.27 44.65
N ASP A 99 4.12 -15.46 45.37
CA ASP A 99 3.14 -14.56 44.77
C ASP A 99 3.76 -13.21 44.34
N CYS A 100 4.48 -13.21 43.23
CA CYS A 100 5.03 -12.00 42.62
C CYS A 100 5.25 -12.13 41.12
N GLU A 101 5.35 -10.98 40.47
CA GLU A 101 5.59 -10.88 39.03
C GLU A 101 7.03 -11.20 38.66
N VAL A 102 7.22 -11.65 37.42
CA VAL A 102 8.54 -11.95 36.88
C VAL A 102 9.22 -10.64 36.51
N GLY A 103 10.16 -10.18 37.33
CA GLY A 103 10.89 -8.92 37.09
C GLY A 103 12.14 -9.05 36.22
N LEU A 104 12.72 -10.26 36.11
CA LEU A 104 14.00 -10.47 35.42
C LEU A 104 14.02 -11.80 34.65
N LEU A 105 14.57 -11.77 33.44
CA LEU A 105 14.90 -12.96 32.64
C LEU A 105 16.41 -13.08 32.49
N ILE A 106 16.96 -14.21 32.91
CA ILE A 106 18.39 -14.51 32.78
C ILE A 106 18.61 -15.31 31.50
N GLY A 107 19.31 -14.71 30.54
CA GLY A 107 19.67 -15.34 29.27
C GLY A 107 21.00 -16.11 29.34
N TYR A 108 21.33 -16.80 28.25
CA TYR A 108 22.59 -17.55 28.11
C TYR A 108 23.86 -16.68 28.19
N ASN A 109 23.72 -15.35 28.10
CA ASN A 109 24.80 -14.40 28.32
C ASN A 109 25.23 -14.28 29.80
N CYS A 110 24.47 -14.83 30.75
CA CYS A 110 24.87 -15.00 32.15
C CYS A 110 25.17 -16.47 32.45
N SER A 111 26.23 -16.99 31.83
CA SER A 111 26.60 -18.42 31.92
C SER A 111 26.81 -18.89 33.37
N GLN A 112 27.32 -18.02 34.26
CA GLN A 112 27.52 -18.33 35.67
C GLN A 112 26.21 -18.69 36.41
N ALA A 113 25.11 -18.00 36.10
CA ALA A 113 23.81 -18.26 36.71
C ALA A 113 23.17 -19.58 36.21
N LEU A 114 23.54 -20.00 35.00
CA LEU A 114 22.96 -21.17 34.33
C LEU A 114 23.85 -22.42 34.41
N LEU A 115 25.06 -22.30 34.96
CA LEU A 115 26.04 -23.38 35.03
C LEU A 115 25.52 -24.51 35.94
N PRO A 116 25.21 -25.70 35.40
CA PRO A 116 24.71 -26.81 36.20
C PRO A 116 25.76 -27.25 37.22
N ARG A 117 25.37 -27.33 38.49
CA ARG A 117 26.15 -27.89 39.60
C ARG A 117 25.85 -29.37 39.80
N GLU A 118 24.60 -29.74 39.52
CA GLU A 118 24.09 -31.09 39.68
C GLU A 118 22.96 -31.31 38.68
N VAL A 119 22.83 -32.53 38.17
CA VAL A 119 21.79 -32.91 37.20
C VAL A 119 21.22 -34.26 37.62
N VAL A 120 19.90 -34.30 37.79
CA VAL A 120 19.14 -35.52 38.04
C VAL A 120 18.39 -35.88 36.76
N SER A 121 18.83 -36.95 36.11
CA SER A 121 18.31 -37.37 34.80
C SER A 121 17.09 -38.29 34.95
N GLY A 122 16.09 -38.09 34.09
CA GLY A 122 14.99 -39.04 33.89
C GLY A 122 15.27 -40.06 32.80
N LYS A 123 14.32 -40.95 32.52
CA LYS A 123 14.33 -41.81 31.32
C LYS A 123 14.06 -40.98 30.06
N GLU A 124 14.20 -41.60 28.89
CA GLU A 124 13.92 -40.97 27.61
C GLU A 124 12.51 -40.31 27.58
N ASN A 125 12.44 -39.05 27.15
CA ASN A 125 11.24 -38.19 27.17
C ASN A 125 10.67 -37.80 28.55
N GLN A 126 11.34 -38.12 29.65
CA GLN A 126 11.00 -37.60 30.99
C GLN A 126 11.72 -36.28 31.27
N PRO A 127 11.16 -35.39 32.11
CA PRO A 127 11.88 -34.20 32.52
C PRO A 127 13.09 -34.55 33.37
N TYR A 128 14.12 -33.71 33.33
CA TYR A 128 15.29 -33.80 34.20
C TYR A 128 15.36 -32.57 35.09
N ALA A 129 15.95 -32.70 36.28
CA ALA A 129 16.21 -31.56 37.15
C ALA A 129 17.68 -31.14 37.07
N GLN A 130 17.94 -29.85 37.21
CA GLN A 130 19.29 -29.30 37.31
C GLN A 130 19.35 -28.30 38.46
N ARG A 131 20.42 -28.37 39.25
CA ARG A 131 20.73 -27.40 40.30
C ARG A 131 21.74 -26.41 39.76
N THR A 132 21.48 -25.11 39.89
CA THR A 132 22.48 -24.05 39.68
C THR A 132 22.71 -23.30 40.97
N ASP A 133 23.52 -22.24 40.91
CA ASP A 133 23.71 -21.31 42.03
C ASP A 133 22.39 -20.56 42.40
N LEU A 134 21.33 -20.67 41.59
CA LEU A 134 19.99 -20.11 41.82
C LEU A 134 18.96 -21.13 42.35
N GLY A 135 19.40 -22.37 42.64
CA GLY A 135 18.52 -23.45 43.12
C GLY A 135 18.15 -24.48 42.05
N TRP A 136 17.17 -25.33 42.38
CA TRP A 136 16.71 -26.42 41.50
C TRP A 136 15.70 -25.94 40.47
N SER A 137 15.84 -26.42 39.23
CA SER A 137 14.87 -26.24 38.15
C SER A 137 14.60 -27.57 37.44
N ILE A 138 13.37 -27.74 36.93
CA ILE A 138 12.95 -28.91 36.15
C ILE A 138 12.82 -28.51 34.67
N VAL A 139 13.38 -29.33 33.79
CA VAL A 139 13.47 -29.11 32.34
C VAL A 139 12.82 -30.28 31.62
N GLY A 140 11.74 -30.03 30.90
CA GLY A 140 10.96 -31.04 30.16
C GLY A 140 9.46 -30.79 30.29
N CYS A 141 8.64 -31.62 29.65
CA CYS A 141 7.18 -31.48 29.72
C CYS A 141 6.68 -31.78 31.13
N GLY A 142 5.84 -30.88 31.67
CA GLY A 142 5.05 -31.15 32.88
C GLY A 142 4.06 -32.29 32.63
N ASN A 143 3.75 -33.03 33.69
CA ASN A 143 2.91 -34.23 33.77
C ASN A 143 1.90 -34.44 32.60
N PRO A 144 1.93 -35.57 31.87
CA PRO A 144 0.99 -35.86 30.77
C PRO A 144 -0.48 -36.03 31.21
N CYS A 145 -0.77 -36.12 32.52
CA CYS A 145 -2.13 -36.31 33.05
C CYS A 145 -2.85 -35.01 33.43
N VAL A 146 -2.29 -33.82 33.15
CA VAL A 146 -2.99 -32.55 33.38
C VAL A 146 -3.24 -31.89 32.03
N ASP A 147 -4.50 -31.89 31.62
CA ASP A 147 -5.00 -31.20 30.43
C ASP A 147 -4.88 -29.69 30.67
N TYR A 148 -3.71 -29.11 30.36
CA TYR A 148 -3.56 -27.67 30.31
C TYR A 148 -4.43 -27.18 29.14
N GLY A 149 -5.62 -26.66 29.46
CA GLY A 149 -6.59 -26.10 28.51
C GLY A 149 -6.11 -24.85 27.76
N ASP A 150 -4.86 -24.82 27.31
CA ASP A 150 -4.28 -23.78 26.47
C ASP A 150 -4.54 -24.13 25.00
N ALA A 151 -5.74 -23.81 24.52
CA ALA A 151 -6.10 -23.86 23.10
C ALA A 151 -5.32 -22.84 22.23
N ILE A 152 -4.33 -22.12 22.79
CA ILE A 152 -3.52 -21.13 22.09
C ILE A 152 -2.06 -21.26 22.57
N ARG A 153 -1.19 -21.92 21.81
CA ARG A 153 0.26 -21.88 22.03
C ARG A 153 0.78 -20.47 21.73
N ASN A 154 0.84 -19.62 22.76
CA ASN A 154 1.45 -18.30 22.65
C ASN A 154 2.98 -18.43 22.50
N SER A 155 3.49 -18.12 21.31
CA SER A 155 4.92 -17.92 21.08
C SER A 155 5.24 -16.44 21.23
N HIS A 156 5.88 -16.05 22.33
CA HIS A 156 6.33 -14.67 22.52
C HIS A 156 7.64 -14.45 21.77
N ARG A 157 7.59 -13.72 20.65
CA ARG A 157 8.79 -13.28 19.92
C ARG A 157 9.26 -11.93 20.43
N ILE A 158 10.36 -11.89 21.18
CA ILE A 158 11.05 -10.65 21.54
C ILE A 158 11.94 -10.23 20.36
N VAL A 159 11.65 -9.09 19.74
CA VAL A 159 12.52 -8.48 18.73
C VAL A 159 13.43 -7.48 19.44
N VAL A 160 14.73 -7.78 19.50
CA VAL A 160 15.77 -6.83 19.93
C VAL A 160 16.44 -6.27 18.68
N ARG A 161 16.48 -4.94 18.54
CA ARG A 161 17.16 -4.27 17.42
C ARG A 161 18.60 -4.00 17.83
N GLN A 162 19.51 -4.86 17.41
CA GLN A 162 20.96 -4.66 17.56
C GLN A 162 21.46 -3.84 16.36
N VAL A 163 22.10 -2.71 16.62
CA VAL A 163 22.91 -1.99 15.63
C VAL A 163 24.36 -2.35 15.94
N THR A 164 24.94 -3.23 15.13
CA THR A 164 26.38 -3.56 15.19
C THR A 164 27.09 -3.00 13.97
N PRO A 165 28.28 -2.39 14.13
CA PRO A 165 29.18 -2.12 13.01
C PRO A 165 29.75 -3.44 12.45
N ASP A 166 30.06 -3.41 11.15
CA ASP A 166 30.42 -4.55 10.28
C ASP A 166 31.47 -5.52 10.83
N VAL A 167 31.19 -6.83 10.74
CA VAL A 167 32.18 -7.92 10.70
C VAL A 167 31.66 -9.07 9.81
N GLU A 168 32.54 -9.61 8.97
CA GLU A 168 32.35 -10.67 7.96
C GLU A 168 31.69 -11.99 8.46
N PRO A 169 31.02 -12.73 7.57
CA PRO A 169 30.27 -13.92 7.94
C PRO A 169 31.15 -15.17 8.02
N SER A 170 31.09 -15.88 9.14
CA SER A 170 31.59 -17.25 9.26
C SER A 170 30.50 -18.26 8.88
N ILE A 171 30.97 -19.26 8.13
CA ILE A 171 30.26 -20.31 7.43
C ILE A 171 29.74 -21.39 8.41
N ASN A 172 28.60 -21.99 8.03
CA ASN A 172 27.94 -23.20 8.55
C ASN A 172 27.10 -23.07 9.82
N LEU A 173 25.76 -23.08 9.67
CA LEU A 173 24.84 -23.79 10.56
C LEU A 173 23.44 -23.98 9.92
N ARG A 174 23.24 -25.21 9.43
CA ARG A 174 22.05 -26.09 9.54
C ARG A 174 20.75 -25.86 8.74
N THR A 175 20.41 -26.98 8.10
CA THR A 175 19.20 -27.44 7.43
C THR A 175 18.05 -27.65 8.41
N GLU A 176 17.21 -26.65 8.65
CA GLU A 176 15.82 -26.84 9.09
C GLU A 176 14.96 -25.75 8.41
N VAL A 177 14.12 -26.16 7.46
CA VAL A 177 13.29 -25.23 6.66
C VAL A 177 12.00 -24.94 7.42
N HIS A 178 11.97 -23.84 8.17
CA HIS A 178 10.72 -23.26 8.65
C HIS A 178 10.06 -22.46 7.53
N TYR A 179 8.92 -22.92 7.03
CA TYR A 179 8.04 -22.11 6.18
C TYR A 179 7.48 -20.95 7.00
N VAL A 180 8.12 -19.80 6.93
CA VAL A 180 7.53 -18.53 7.35
C VAL A 180 7.21 -17.76 6.07
N SER A 181 5.91 -17.66 5.75
CA SER A 181 5.44 -16.64 4.82
C SER A 181 5.73 -15.29 5.46
N ARG A 182 6.92 -14.72 5.18
CA ARG A 182 7.26 -13.34 5.51
C ARG A 182 6.53 -12.45 4.52
N ILE A 183 5.22 -12.33 4.66
CA ILE A 183 4.53 -11.14 4.16
C ILE A 183 5.03 -10.03 5.08
N LYS A 184 6.09 -9.32 4.66
CA LYS A 184 6.41 -8.02 5.23
C LYS A 184 5.26 -7.10 4.83
N VAL A 185 4.14 -7.16 5.54
CA VAL A 185 3.19 -6.05 5.54
C VAL A 185 3.98 -4.91 6.15
N LYS A 186 4.32 -3.90 5.35
CA LYS A 186 4.92 -2.68 5.86
C LYS A 186 3.91 -2.11 6.86
N GLU A 187 4.23 -2.17 8.15
CA GLU A 187 3.36 -1.56 9.17
C GLU A 187 3.25 -0.07 8.83
N VAL A 188 2.03 0.37 8.52
CA VAL A 188 1.75 1.78 8.28
C VAL A 188 1.97 2.51 9.59
N THR A 189 2.95 3.42 9.63
CA THR A 189 3.23 4.22 10.82
C THR A 189 2.39 5.50 10.81
N PRO A 190 2.14 6.13 11.97
CA PRO A 190 1.54 7.47 12.01
C PRO A 190 2.30 8.49 11.16
N SER A 191 3.63 8.34 11.03
CA SER A 191 4.44 9.18 10.16
C SER A 191 4.18 8.94 8.67
N ASP A 192 3.89 7.70 8.26
CA ASP A 192 3.49 7.40 6.88
C ASP A 192 2.13 8.03 6.57
N ILE A 193 1.18 8.00 7.52
CA ILE A 193 -0.11 8.69 7.38
C ILE A 193 0.11 10.19 7.20
N ILE A 194 0.88 10.83 8.09
CA ILE A 194 1.15 12.26 8.02
C ILE A 194 1.76 12.63 6.66
N LYS A 195 2.71 11.83 6.16
CA LYS A 195 3.29 12.05 4.82
C LYS A 195 2.24 11.97 3.72
N VAL A 196 1.31 11.02 3.78
CA VAL A 196 0.21 10.90 2.81
C VAL A 196 -0.73 12.12 2.91
N LEU A 197 -1.09 12.55 4.12
CA LEU A 197 -1.93 13.73 4.35
C LEU A 197 -1.26 15.04 3.91
N GLU A 198 0.07 15.10 3.92
CA GLU A 198 0.89 16.20 3.40
C GLU A 198 1.09 16.14 1.87
N SER A 199 0.74 15.04 1.21
CA SER A 199 1.10 14.80 -0.20
C SER A 199 -0.07 14.75 -1.20
N ASP A 200 -1.34 14.67 -0.78
CA ASP A 200 -2.51 14.53 -1.68
C ASP A 200 -2.31 13.52 -2.83
N PHE A 201 -3.20 13.51 -3.83
CA PHE A 201 -2.87 12.90 -5.13
C PHE A 201 -1.72 13.73 -5.73
N SER A 202 -0.49 13.24 -5.55
CA SER A 202 0.76 13.96 -5.87
C SER A 202 0.74 14.56 -7.27
N GLU A 203 1.01 15.86 -7.37
CA GLU A 203 1.26 16.62 -8.61
C GLU A 203 2.72 16.37 -9.00
N ARG A 204 3.10 15.10 -9.15
CA ARG A 204 4.47 14.73 -9.50
C ARG A 204 4.89 15.60 -10.66
N ALA A 205 6.01 16.31 -10.49
CA ALA A 205 6.65 17.01 -11.58
C ALA A 205 6.84 16.02 -12.74
N ARG A 206 6.75 16.52 -13.96
CA ARG A 206 7.19 15.80 -15.17
C ARG A 206 8.45 14.99 -14.88
N GLU A 207 8.44 13.74 -15.38
CA GLU A 207 9.47 13.04 -16.17
C GLU A 207 10.97 13.21 -15.86
N ASP A 208 11.34 13.79 -14.72
CA ASP A 208 12.70 13.87 -14.19
C ASP A 208 12.85 12.98 -12.94
N ASN A 209 11.99 11.96 -12.78
CA ASN A 209 12.51 10.79 -12.10
C ASN A 209 13.53 10.20 -13.06
N PRO A 210 14.84 10.28 -12.77
CA PRO A 210 15.83 9.70 -13.66
C PRO A 210 15.44 8.24 -13.85
N ILE A 211 15.16 7.87 -15.11
CA ILE A 211 14.86 6.49 -15.48
C ILE A 211 16.02 5.66 -14.92
N SER A 212 15.70 4.73 -14.02
CA SER A 212 16.76 3.96 -13.37
C SER A 212 17.45 3.08 -14.41
N GLN A 213 18.68 2.63 -14.13
CA GLN A 213 19.35 1.66 -15.00
C GLN A 213 18.52 0.37 -15.15
N GLU A 214 17.77 -0.01 -14.10
CA GLU A 214 16.82 -1.12 -14.13
C GLU A 214 15.64 -0.86 -15.08
N ASP A 215 15.10 0.36 -15.09
CA ASP A 215 14.01 0.76 -15.98
C ASP A 215 14.46 0.81 -17.45
N LEU A 216 15.65 1.34 -17.72
CA LEU A 216 16.26 1.31 -19.06
C LEU A 216 16.45 -0.12 -19.55
N LYS A 217 16.97 -1.00 -18.68
CA LYS A 217 17.15 -2.42 -18.99
C LYS A 217 15.81 -3.12 -19.26
N PHE A 218 14.77 -2.81 -18.49
CA PHE A 218 13.42 -3.30 -18.72
C PHE A 218 12.91 -2.89 -20.11
N LEU A 219 13.00 -1.59 -20.43
CA LEU A 219 12.51 -1.05 -21.70
C LEU A 219 13.28 -1.62 -22.90
N SER A 220 14.61 -1.66 -22.85
CA SER A 220 15.43 -2.27 -23.91
C SER A 220 15.07 -3.73 -24.12
N ASN A 221 14.99 -4.53 -23.04
CA ASN A 221 14.64 -5.94 -23.12
C ASN A 221 13.27 -6.16 -23.80
N LEU A 222 12.24 -5.42 -23.40
CA LEU A 222 10.92 -5.54 -24.02
C LEU A 222 10.92 -5.03 -25.46
N SER A 223 11.52 -3.88 -25.76
CA SER A 223 11.53 -3.29 -27.10
C SER A 223 12.26 -4.15 -28.14
N GLU A 224 13.33 -4.84 -27.75
CA GLU A 224 14.13 -5.68 -28.64
C GLU A 224 13.50 -7.05 -28.87
N ASN A 225 12.67 -7.52 -27.93
CA ASN A 225 12.13 -8.88 -27.92
C ASN A 225 10.61 -8.98 -28.10
N ILE A 226 9.88 -7.86 -28.13
CA ILE A 226 8.45 -7.86 -28.43
C ILE A 226 8.19 -8.25 -29.89
N LYS A 227 7.29 -9.19 -30.12
CA LYS A 227 6.94 -9.67 -31.46
C LYS A 227 5.46 -10.00 -31.55
N GLN A 228 4.81 -9.63 -32.65
CA GLN A 228 3.47 -10.11 -32.95
C GLN A 228 3.56 -11.52 -33.56
N LYS A 229 2.81 -12.47 -33.02
CA LYS A 229 2.76 -13.85 -33.53
C LYS A 229 1.71 -13.98 -34.63
N ASP A 230 1.75 -15.09 -35.37
CA ASP A 230 0.80 -15.41 -36.44
C ASP A 230 -0.66 -15.46 -35.95
N ASN A 231 -0.89 -15.73 -34.67
CA ASN A 231 -2.21 -15.72 -34.04
C ASN A 231 -2.71 -14.29 -33.70
N GLY A 232 -1.91 -13.26 -33.96
CA GLY A 232 -2.20 -11.84 -33.70
C GLY A 232 -1.83 -11.33 -32.30
N HIS A 233 -1.51 -12.22 -31.35
CA HIS A 233 -1.08 -11.80 -30.01
C HIS A 233 0.36 -11.30 -30.00
N TYR A 234 0.65 -10.33 -29.13
CA TYR A 234 2.02 -9.92 -28.85
C TYR A 234 2.68 -10.83 -27.81
N GLU A 235 3.89 -11.28 -28.11
CA GLU A 235 4.75 -12.06 -27.24
C GLU A 235 5.89 -11.19 -26.71
N MET A 236 6.15 -11.28 -25.41
CA MET A 236 7.22 -10.57 -24.71
C MET A 236 7.95 -11.50 -23.72
N PRO A 237 9.23 -11.27 -23.43
CA PRO A 237 9.96 -12.06 -22.43
C PRO A 237 9.54 -11.69 -21.00
N LEU A 238 9.87 -12.55 -20.04
CA LEU A 238 9.89 -12.12 -18.64
C LEU A 238 11.12 -11.22 -18.43
N PRO A 239 10.93 -9.97 -17.96
CA PRO A 239 12.03 -9.02 -17.85
C PRO A 239 12.86 -9.33 -16.60
N PHE A 240 13.79 -10.28 -16.71
CA PHE A 240 14.68 -10.63 -15.61
C PHE A 240 15.69 -9.51 -15.31
N ARG A 241 16.02 -9.33 -14.02
CA ARG A 241 17.04 -8.37 -13.54
C ARG A 241 18.42 -8.66 -14.11
N GLU A 242 18.75 -9.93 -14.24
CA GLU A 242 20.01 -10.44 -14.79
C GLU A 242 19.70 -11.42 -15.94
N GLU A 243 20.55 -12.41 -16.16
CA GLU A 243 20.20 -13.56 -17.00
C GLU A 243 19.07 -14.39 -16.38
N ARG A 244 18.54 -15.33 -17.17
CA ARG A 244 17.52 -16.28 -16.71
C ARG A 244 17.95 -16.96 -15.41
N PRO A 245 17.22 -16.78 -14.29
CA PRO A 245 17.68 -17.23 -12.99
C PRO A 245 17.61 -18.75 -12.88
N LYS A 246 18.67 -19.38 -12.37
CA LYS A 246 18.64 -20.81 -12.02
C LYS A 246 17.90 -20.99 -10.70
N LEU A 247 16.57 -21.05 -10.77
CA LEU A 247 15.73 -21.20 -9.60
C LEU A 247 15.66 -22.66 -9.11
N PRO A 248 15.69 -22.90 -7.79
CA PRO A 248 15.55 -24.24 -7.23
C PRO A 248 14.13 -24.79 -7.46
N ASN A 249 14.00 -26.11 -7.61
CA ASN A 249 12.71 -26.73 -7.85
C ASN A 249 11.77 -26.56 -6.63
N LYS A 250 10.77 -25.70 -6.78
CA LYS A 250 9.79 -25.31 -5.75
C LYS A 250 8.57 -26.25 -5.66
N LYS A 251 8.53 -27.37 -6.40
CA LYS A 251 7.34 -28.24 -6.51
C LYS A 251 6.78 -28.67 -5.16
N THR A 252 7.62 -29.04 -4.19
CA THR A 252 7.19 -29.46 -2.84
C THR A 252 6.41 -28.38 -2.09
N SER A 253 6.86 -27.12 -2.16
CA SER A 253 6.18 -25.96 -1.57
C SER A 253 4.83 -25.71 -2.24
N ALA A 254 4.79 -25.75 -3.58
CA ALA A 254 3.56 -25.57 -4.34
C ALA A 254 2.54 -26.69 -4.03
N THR A 255 2.98 -27.95 -3.92
CA THR A 255 2.13 -29.08 -3.52
C THR A 255 1.57 -28.88 -2.12
N HIS A 256 2.37 -28.43 -1.16
CA HIS A 256 1.88 -28.17 0.19
C HIS A 256 0.77 -27.09 0.20
N ARG A 257 0.95 -26.01 -0.56
CA ARG A 257 -0.06 -24.95 -0.71
C ARG A 257 -1.31 -25.47 -1.43
N LEU A 258 -1.14 -26.32 -2.43
CA LEU A 258 -2.24 -26.96 -3.15
C LEU A 258 -3.07 -27.88 -2.22
N ASN A 259 -2.43 -28.68 -1.36
CA ASN A 259 -3.14 -29.52 -0.39
C ASN A 259 -3.95 -28.69 0.61
N CYS A 260 -3.45 -27.51 1.01
CA CYS A 260 -4.21 -26.57 1.83
C CYS A 260 -5.41 -25.99 1.06
N LEU A 261 -5.25 -25.70 -0.23
CA LEU A 261 -6.35 -25.28 -1.10
C LEU A 261 -7.39 -26.39 -1.25
N GLU A 262 -6.98 -27.65 -1.43
CA GLU A 262 -7.85 -28.82 -1.53
C GLU A 262 -8.80 -28.93 -0.33
N ARG A 263 -8.27 -28.82 0.90
CA ARG A 263 -9.08 -28.85 2.12
C ARG A 263 -10.16 -27.76 2.13
N ARG A 264 -9.84 -26.57 1.61
CA ARG A 264 -10.80 -25.47 1.49
C ARG A 264 -11.85 -25.75 0.42
N LEU A 265 -11.43 -26.24 -0.75
CA LEU A 265 -12.33 -26.61 -1.85
C LEU A 265 -13.33 -27.69 -1.42
N ARG A 266 -12.89 -28.70 -0.65
CA ARG A 266 -13.78 -29.75 -0.10
C ARG A 266 -14.78 -29.21 0.93
N LYS A 267 -14.42 -28.16 1.67
CA LYS A 267 -15.28 -27.56 2.70
C LYS A 267 -16.30 -26.57 2.14
N ASP A 268 -15.95 -25.87 1.06
CA ASP A 268 -16.78 -24.80 0.47
C ASP A 268 -17.10 -25.10 -1.00
N GLN A 269 -18.30 -25.65 -1.23
CA GLN A 269 -18.77 -26.07 -2.54
C GLN A 269 -18.94 -24.91 -3.53
N ARG A 270 -19.26 -23.70 -3.03
CA ARG A 270 -19.39 -22.51 -3.88
C ARG A 270 -18.00 -22.08 -4.34
N TYR A 271 -17.07 -21.94 -3.40
CA TYR A 271 -15.69 -21.60 -3.71
C TYR A 271 -15.08 -22.62 -4.67
N TYR A 272 -15.35 -23.92 -4.50
CA TYR A 272 -14.91 -24.95 -5.43
C TYR A 272 -15.44 -24.77 -6.85
N ARG A 273 -16.76 -24.60 -7.03
CA ARG A 273 -17.35 -24.39 -8.37
C ARG A 273 -16.77 -23.16 -9.06
N ASP A 274 -16.72 -22.03 -8.36
CA ASP A 274 -16.21 -20.78 -8.91
C ASP A 274 -14.73 -20.94 -9.33
N TYR A 275 -13.93 -21.65 -8.51
CA TYR A 275 -12.51 -21.90 -8.80
C TYR A 275 -12.30 -22.80 -10.01
N VAL A 276 -13.08 -23.88 -10.12
CA VAL A 276 -13.03 -24.79 -11.28
C VAL A 276 -13.42 -24.05 -12.54
N THR A 277 -14.51 -23.28 -12.51
CA THR A 277 -14.90 -22.43 -13.64
C THR A 277 -13.81 -21.44 -14.02
N PHE A 278 -13.11 -20.83 -13.06
CA PHE A 278 -11.97 -19.96 -13.37
C PHE A 278 -10.85 -20.73 -14.08
N MET A 279 -10.44 -21.87 -13.53
CA MET A 279 -9.33 -22.67 -14.07
C MET A 279 -9.64 -23.25 -15.45
N ASP A 280 -10.87 -23.75 -15.64
CA ASP A 280 -11.31 -24.26 -16.94
C ASP A 280 -11.29 -23.16 -18.00
N ASN A 281 -11.72 -21.94 -17.66
CA ASN A 281 -11.69 -20.81 -18.58
C ASN A 281 -10.28 -20.41 -19.02
N ILE A 282 -9.29 -20.39 -18.12
CA ILE A 282 -7.91 -20.04 -18.50
C ILE A 282 -7.25 -21.14 -19.34
N ILE A 283 -7.60 -22.42 -19.09
CA ILE A 283 -7.06 -23.56 -19.84
C ILE A 283 -7.72 -23.65 -21.22
N SER A 284 -9.05 -23.53 -21.30
CA SER A 284 -9.80 -23.67 -22.56
C SER A 284 -9.50 -22.56 -23.56
N ARG A 285 -9.21 -21.34 -23.06
CA ARG A 285 -8.78 -20.20 -23.89
C ARG A 285 -7.33 -20.30 -24.36
N GLY A 286 -6.54 -21.23 -23.80
CA GLY A 286 -5.12 -21.38 -24.11
C GLY A 286 -4.21 -20.36 -23.41
N ASP A 287 -4.68 -19.70 -22.35
CA ASP A 287 -3.84 -18.83 -21.51
C ASP A 287 -2.89 -19.66 -20.64
N ALA A 288 -3.29 -20.88 -20.32
CA ALA A 288 -2.49 -21.90 -19.67
C ALA A 288 -2.55 -23.21 -20.45
N GLU A 289 -1.48 -24.00 -20.41
CA GLU A 289 -1.45 -25.34 -21.01
C GLU A 289 -0.87 -26.37 -20.04
N ARG A 290 -1.25 -27.63 -20.26
CA ARG A 290 -0.64 -28.77 -19.57
C ARG A 290 0.79 -28.93 -20.10
N VAL A 291 1.75 -29.08 -19.18
CA VAL A 291 3.15 -29.33 -19.55
C VAL A 291 3.26 -30.74 -20.13
N PRO A 292 3.85 -30.92 -21.33
CA PRO A 292 4.08 -32.25 -21.92
C PRO A 292 4.90 -33.15 -21.02
N GLU A 293 4.66 -34.47 -21.04
CA GLU A 293 5.33 -35.41 -20.14
C GLU A 293 6.86 -35.41 -20.32
N GLU A 294 7.33 -35.16 -21.54
CA GLU A 294 8.76 -35.05 -21.85
C GLU A 294 9.41 -33.83 -21.19
N GLU A 295 8.63 -32.78 -20.91
CA GLU A 295 9.11 -31.51 -20.36
C GLU A 295 8.86 -31.36 -18.85
N ILE A 296 8.17 -32.29 -18.20
CA ILE A 296 7.88 -32.20 -16.76
C ILE A 296 9.18 -32.10 -15.94
N ASN A 297 10.22 -32.82 -16.38
CA ASN A 297 11.53 -32.87 -15.73
C ASN A 297 12.55 -31.91 -16.35
N SER A 298 12.17 -31.08 -17.33
CA SER A 298 13.05 -30.09 -17.93
C SER A 298 13.35 -28.92 -16.97
N SER A 299 14.49 -28.28 -17.16
CA SER A 299 14.91 -27.06 -16.47
C SER A 299 14.93 -25.90 -17.45
N PRO A 300 14.50 -24.69 -17.07
CA PRO A 300 14.05 -24.27 -15.73
C PRO A 300 12.65 -24.78 -15.35
N ALA A 301 12.36 -24.94 -14.06
CA ALA A 301 11.05 -25.34 -13.56
C ALA A 301 10.72 -24.66 -12.23
N TRP A 302 9.95 -23.57 -12.28
CA TRP A 302 9.51 -22.85 -11.08
C TRP A 302 8.00 -22.97 -10.91
N TYR A 303 7.58 -23.35 -9.70
CA TYR A 303 6.18 -23.60 -9.37
C TYR A 303 5.59 -22.46 -8.54
N ILE A 304 4.59 -21.76 -9.08
CA ILE A 304 3.87 -20.66 -8.43
C ILE A 304 2.60 -21.20 -7.74
N PRO A 305 2.45 -21.04 -6.41
CA PRO A 305 1.20 -21.31 -5.73
C PRO A 305 0.10 -20.35 -6.19
N HIS A 306 -1.16 -20.75 -6.07
CA HIS A 306 -2.30 -19.89 -6.40
C HIS A 306 -3.37 -19.95 -5.31
N HIS A 307 -4.16 -18.88 -5.19
CA HIS A 307 -5.26 -18.77 -4.23
C HIS A 307 -6.36 -17.87 -4.76
N GLY A 308 -7.60 -18.10 -4.31
CA GLY A 308 -8.79 -17.38 -4.78
C GLY A 308 -9.19 -16.30 -3.79
N VAL A 309 -9.54 -15.14 -4.33
CA VAL A 309 -10.00 -13.96 -3.58
C VAL A 309 -11.35 -13.51 -4.15
N TYR A 310 -12.29 -13.18 -3.26
CA TYR A 310 -13.53 -12.51 -3.65
C TYR A 310 -13.40 -11.03 -3.39
N HIS A 311 -13.81 -10.22 -4.37
CA HIS A 311 -13.90 -8.78 -4.17
C HIS A 311 -15.24 -8.44 -3.50
N PRO A 312 -15.27 -7.72 -2.36
CA PRO A 312 -16.52 -7.39 -1.65
C PRO A 312 -17.55 -6.64 -2.52
N GLN A 313 -17.08 -5.86 -3.50
CA GLN A 313 -17.93 -5.09 -4.42
C GLN A 313 -18.26 -5.81 -5.73
N LYS A 314 -17.69 -7.00 -5.99
CA LYS A 314 -18.04 -7.84 -7.16
C LYS A 314 -18.49 -9.23 -6.66
N PRO A 315 -19.63 -9.29 -5.95
CA PRO A 315 -20.06 -10.51 -5.27
C PRO A 315 -20.25 -11.65 -6.28
N GLY A 316 -19.70 -12.83 -5.96
CA GLY A 316 -19.83 -14.03 -6.78
C GLY A 316 -18.80 -14.19 -7.90
N LYS A 317 -17.92 -13.20 -8.15
CA LYS A 317 -16.78 -13.37 -9.06
C LYS A 317 -15.51 -13.66 -8.26
N ILE A 318 -14.97 -14.87 -8.41
CA ILE A 318 -13.66 -15.24 -7.85
C ILE A 318 -12.55 -14.75 -8.77
N CYS A 319 -11.49 -14.20 -8.18
CA CYS A 319 -10.24 -13.93 -8.87
C CYS A 319 -9.15 -14.85 -8.30
N VAL A 320 -8.55 -15.69 -9.14
CA VAL A 320 -7.40 -16.51 -8.74
C VAL A 320 -6.11 -15.71 -8.95
N VAL A 321 -5.36 -15.55 -7.87
CA VAL A 321 -4.08 -14.85 -7.84
C VAL A 321 -2.97 -15.89 -7.78
N PHE A 322 -2.00 -15.77 -8.69
CA PHE A 322 -0.80 -16.60 -8.69
C PHE A 322 0.32 -15.88 -7.93
N ASP A 323 0.80 -16.49 -6.85
CA ASP A 323 1.71 -15.87 -5.90
C ASP A 323 3.17 -15.99 -6.36
N CYS A 324 3.60 -15.06 -7.22
CA CYS A 324 4.99 -14.94 -7.66
C CYS A 324 5.94 -14.41 -6.58
N SER A 325 5.39 -13.89 -5.47
CA SER A 325 6.15 -13.45 -4.29
C SER A 325 6.40 -14.56 -3.28
N ALA A 326 5.77 -15.74 -3.44
CA ALA A 326 6.00 -16.88 -2.58
C ALA A 326 7.48 -17.29 -2.60
N ARG A 327 8.15 -17.11 -1.47
CA ARG A 327 9.58 -17.44 -1.29
C ARG A 327 9.79 -18.94 -1.12
N PHE A 328 10.88 -19.44 -1.67
CA PHE A 328 11.41 -20.78 -1.44
C PHE A 328 12.94 -20.71 -1.48
N GLN A 329 13.61 -21.27 -0.47
CA GLN A 329 15.06 -21.13 -0.29
C GLN A 329 15.53 -19.65 -0.41
N GLU A 330 14.89 -18.77 0.37
CA GLU A 330 15.14 -17.32 0.44
C GLU A 330 14.90 -16.49 -0.84
N THR A 331 14.48 -17.11 -1.95
CA THR A 331 14.22 -16.43 -3.23
C THR A 331 12.77 -16.56 -3.70
N SER A 332 12.28 -15.58 -4.46
CA SER A 332 10.97 -15.59 -5.14
C SER A 332 11.11 -15.15 -6.59
N LEU A 333 10.12 -15.46 -7.44
CA LEU A 333 10.18 -15.04 -8.85
C LEU A 333 10.20 -13.51 -8.97
N ASN A 334 9.41 -12.82 -8.15
CA ASN A 334 9.37 -11.35 -8.13
C ASN A 334 10.70 -10.71 -7.70
N ASP A 335 11.56 -11.40 -6.93
CA ASP A 335 12.90 -10.89 -6.60
C ASP A 335 13.79 -10.79 -7.87
N HIS A 336 13.53 -11.61 -8.89
CA HIS A 336 14.32 -11.68 -10.14
C HIS A 336 13.71 -10.89 -11.30
N LEU A 337 12.51 -10.35 -11.15
CA LEU A 337 11.84 -9.57 -12.19
C LEU A 337 12.09 -8.07 -12.01
N LEU A 338 12.35 -7.40 -13.12
CA LEU A 338 12.31 -5.95 -13.22
C LEU A 338 10.85 -5.51 -13.27
N THR A 339 10.45 -4.60 -12.38
CA THR A 339 9.11 -4.02 -12.39
C THR A 339 8.89 -3.14 -13.62
N GLY A 340 9.96 -2.48 -14.08
CA GLY A 340 9.92 -1.46 -15.13
C GLY A 340 9.44 -0.10 -14.60
N PRO A 341 9.55 0.95 -15.43
CA PRO A 341 9.11 2.27 -15.06
C PRO A 341 7.59 2.31 -14.94
N ASP A 342 7.08 3.30 -14.21
CA ASP A 342 5.64 3.58 -14.14
C ASP A 342 5.16 4.14 -15.49
N LEU A 343 4.77 3.24 -16.40
CA LEU A 343 4.24 3.56 -17.72
C LEU A 343 2.74 3.89 -17.70
N THR A 344 2.10 3.76 -16.54
CA THR A 344 0.68 4.02 -16.35
C THR A 344 0.42 5.52 -16.47
N ASN A 345 -0.61 5.91 -17.21
CA ASN A 345 -1.02 7.32 -17.23
C ASN A 345 -1.51 7.72 -15.84
N THR A 346 -1.32 8.99 -15.47
CA THR A 346 -1.80 9.45 -14.16
C THR A 346 -3.32 9.48 -14.16
N LEU A 347 -3.94 8.98 -13.09
CA LEU A 347 -5.38 9.04 -12.87
C LEU A 347 -5.90 10.48 -13.06
N VAL A 348 -5.19 11.43 -12.45
CA VAL A 348 -5.52 12.85 -12.49
C VAL A 348 -5.48 13.37 -13.92
N GLY A 349 -4.46 13.03 -14.70
CA GLY A 349 -4.33 13.41 -16.10
C GLY A 349 -5.46 12.86 -16.98
N VAL A 350 -5.75 11.56 -16.83
CA VAL A 350 -6.86 10.90 -17.55
C VAL A 350 -8.19 11.59 -17.24
N LEU A 351 -8.48 11.84 -15.95
CA LEU A 351 -9.69 12.56 -15.55
C LEU A 351 -9.73 14.00 -16.07
N CYS A 352 -8.60 14.72 -16.07
CA CYS A 352 -8.54 16.07 -16.62
C CYS A 352 -8.84 16.11 -18.13
N ARG A 353 -8.35 15.14 -18.91
CA ARG A 353 -8.67 15.01 -20.35
C ARG A 353 -10.10 14.57 -20.60
N PHE A 354 -10.60 13.65 -19.79
CA PHE A 354 -11.99 13.17 -19.85
C PHE A 354 -13.02 14.29 -19.63
N ARG A 355 -12.61 15.46 -19.12
CA ARG A 355 -13.46 16.65 -18.95
C ARG A 355 -13.45 17.63 -20.13
N LYS A 356 -12.68 17.39 -21.20
CA LYS A 356 -12.51 18.35 -22.30
C LYS A 356 -13.69 18.42 -23.26
N GLY A 357 -14.17 17.27 -23.73
CA GLY A 357 -15.19 17.17 -24.77
C GLY A 357 -16.60 17.04 -24.21
N SER A 358 -17.62 17.36 -25.01
CA SER A 358 -19.03 17.26 -24.62
C SER A 358 -19.57 15.82 -24.63
N VAL A 359 -19.05 14.98 -25.53
CA VAL A 359 -19.39 13.56 -25.68
C VAL A 359 -18.30 12.73 -25.01
N ALA A 360 -18.67 11.94 -24.01
CA ALA A 360 -17.76 11.10 -23.25
C ALA A 360 -17.89 9.63 -23.67
N VAL A 361 -16.78 8.92 -23.69
CA VAL A 361 -16.71 7.49 -23.99
C VAL A 361 -15.80 6.82 -22.96
N MET A 362 -16.25 5.69 -22.45
CA MET A 362 -15.44 4.80 -21.62
C MET A 362 -15.46 3.38 -22.16
N CYS A 363 -14.41 2.62 -21.86
CA CYS A 363 -14.33 1.19 -22.09
C CYS A 363 -13.32 0.53 -21.14
N ASP A 364 -13.33 -0.80 -21.12
CA ASP A 364 -12.38 -1.65 -20.41
C ASP A 364 -11.62 -2.52 -21.44
N VAL A 365 -10.37 -2.90 -21.13
CA VAL A 365 -9.65 -3.93 -21.87
C VAL A 365 -9.92 -5.30 -21.23
N GLU A 366 -10.59 -6.20 -21.96
CA GLU A 366 -10.92 -7.52 -21.42
C GLU A 366 -9.64 -8.28 -21.03
N ARG A 367 -9.44 -8.46 -19.72
CA ARG A 367 -8.34 -9.28 -19.15
C ARG A 367 -6.95 -8.83 -19.65
N MET A 368 -6.70 -7.52 -19.64
CA MET A 368 -5.50 -6.87 -20.20
C MET A 368 -4.19 -7.68 -20.09
N PHE A 369 -3.82 -8.14 -18.88
CA PHE A 369 -2.56 -8.88 -18.68
C PHE A 369 -2.48 -10.18 -19.49
N TYR A 370 -3.58 -10.92 -19.57
CA TYR A 370 -3.62 -12.22 -20.24
C TYR A 370 -3.60 -12.11 -21.76
N GLN A 371 -3.78 -10.92 -22.33
CA GLN A 371 -3.71 -10.74 -23.78
C GLN A 371 -2.28 -10.74 -24.32
N PHE A 372 -1.29 -10.53 -23.44
CA PHE A 372 0.13 -10.53 -23.78
C PHE A 372 0.76 -11.89 -23.45
N GLN A 373 1.32 -12.54 -24.46
CA GLN A 373 1.97 -13.84 -24.32
C GLN A 373 3.38 -13.70 -23.75
N VAL A 374 3.78 -14.68 -22.94
CA VAL A 374 5.14 -14.82 -22.43
C VAL A 374 5.93 -15.70 -23.40
N LYS A 375 7.15 -15.27 -23.71
CA LYS A 375 8.08 -16.00 -24.57
C LYS A 375 8.25 -17.44 -24.09
N ARG A 376 8.24 -18.39 -25.04
CA ARG A 376 8.20 -19.84 -24.74
C ARG A 376 9.25 -20.31 -23.74
N GLU A 377 10.47 -19.79 -23.85
CA GLU A 377 11.59 -20.13 -22.96
C GLU A 377 11.42 -19.67 -21.51
N ASP A 378 10.55 -18.70 -21.27
CA ASP A 378 10.31 -18.11 -19.95
C ASP A 378 9.02 -18.64 -19.29
N GLN A 379 8.17 -19.35 -20.03
CA GLN A 379 6.89 -19.87 -19.52
C GLN A 379 7.06 -20.90 -18.39
N ASP A 380 8.17 -21.64 -18.38
CA ASP A 380 8.44 -22.66 -17.35
C ASP A 380 8.85 -22.05 -15.99
N TYR A 381 8.99 -20.72 -15.91
CA TYR A 381 9.03 -19.98 -14.64
C TYR A 381 7.63 -19.77 -14.03
N LEU A 382 6.57 -20.05 -14.78
CA LEU A 382 5.18 -19.81 -14.42
C LEU A 382 4.39 -21.13 -14.30
N ARG A 383 5.06 -22.24 -13.93
CA ARG A 383 4.39 -23.53 -13.74
C ARG A 383 3.50 -23.51 -12.50
N PHE A 384 2.36 -24.19 -12.53
CA PHE A 384 1.49 -24.38 -11.38
C PHE A 384 0.90 -25.79 -11.38
N LEU A 385 0.28 -26.17 -10.28
CA LEU A 385 -0.28 -27.51 -10.10
C LEU A 385 -1.81 -27.41 -10.04
N TRP A 386 -2.52 -28.22 -10.81
CA TRP A 386 -3.98 -28.22 -10.80
C TRP A 386 -4.55 -29.61 -11.09
N TRP A 387 -5.76 -29.89 -10.59
CA TRP A 387 -6.47 -31.13 -10.86
C TRP A 387 -7.19 -31.04 -12.20
N GLU A 388 -6.95 -32.02 -13.07
CA GLU A 388 -7.61 -32.09 -14.37
C GLU A 388 -9.13 -32.17 -14.19
N ASN A 389 -9.86 -31.30 -14.91
CA ASN A 389 -11.32 -31.10 -14.77
C ASN A 389 -11.78 -30.79 -13.33
N GLY A 390 -10.88 -30.25 -12.49
CA GLY A 390 -11.15 -29.96 -11.08
C GLY A 390 -11.27 -31.19 -10.19
N ASN A 391 -11.02 -32.41 -10.70
CA ASN A 391 -11.26 -33.64 -9.94
C ASN A 391 -10.25 -33.81 -8.79
N LEU A 392 -10.66 -33.45 -7.57
CA LEU A 392 -9.83 -33.55 -6.37
C LEU A 392 -9.43 -35.00 -5.99
N GLY A 393 -10.00 -36.02 -6.64
CA GLY A 393 -9.63 -37.43 -6.44
C GLY A 393 -8.45 -37.90 -7.28
N THR A 394 -7.96 -37.10 -8.22
CA THR A 394 -6.82 -37.45 -9.10
C THR A 394 -5.52 -36.79 -8.62
N THR A 395 -4.40 -37.29 -9.15
CA THR A 395 -3.10 -36.65 -8.93
C THR A 395 -3.05 -35.31 -9.68
N PRO A 396 -2.64 -34.20 -9.03
CA PRO A 396 -2.49 -32.91 -9.71
C PRO A 396 -1.52 -32.99 -10.90
N ALA A 397 -1.93 -32.45 -12.04
CA ALA A 397 -1.10 -32.29 -13.22
C ALA A 397 -0.30 -30.97 -13.15
N VAL A 398 0.77 -30.90 -13.94
CA VAL A 398 1.59 -29.69 -14.08
C VAL A 398 1.07 -28.87 -15.27
N TYR A 399 0.73 -27.62 -15.00
CA TYR A 399 0.36 -26.63 -16.00
C TYR A 399 1.41 -25.51 -16.02
N ARG A 400 1.44 -24.72 -17.10
CA ARG A 400 2.20 -23.47 -17.18
C ARG A 400 1.35 -22.36 -17.79
N MET A 401 1.53 -21.15 -17.28
CA MET A 401 0.94 -19.96 -17.90
C MET A 401 1.74 -19.57 -19.15
N LYS A 402 1.02 -19.24 -20.22
CA LYS A 402 1.59 -18.77 -21.50
C LYS A 402 1.53 -17.26 -21.66
N VAL A 403 0.98 -16.56 -20.67
CA VAL A 403 0.64 -15.14 -20.71
C VAL A 403 1.14 -14.43 -19.45
N HIS A 404 1.29 -13.10 -19.52
CA HIS A 404 1.64 -12.30 -18.36
C HIS A 404 0.50 -12.36 -17.35
N LEU A 405 0.80 -12.87 -16.15
CA LEU A 405 -0.23 -13.24 -15.18
C LEU A 405 -0.39 -12.21 -14.06
N PHE A 406 -1.55 -12.24 -13.40
CA PHE A 406 -1.79 -11.45 -12.21
C PHE A 406 -1.02 -11.99 -11.00
N GLY A 407 -0.07 -11.19 -10.49
CA GLY A 407 0.77 -11.51 -9.33
C GLY A 407 2.28 -11.41 -9.59
N ALA A 408 2.71 -11.36 -10.85
CA ALA A 408 4.09 -11.02 -11.20
C ALA A 408 4.30 -9.50 -11.15
N ALA A 409 5.41 -9.06 -10.55
CA ALA A 409 5.72 -7.64 -10.37
C ALA A 409 5.90 -6.89 -11.69
N SER A 410 6.35 -7.58 -12.74
CA SER A 410 6.57 -7.00 -14.08
C SER A 410 5.31 -6.93 -14.94
N SER A 411 4.27 -7.72 -14.67
CA SER A 411 3.09 -7.82 -15.55
C SER A 411 2.41 -6.47 -15.83
N PRO A 412 2.24 -5.55 -14.85
CA PRO A 412 1.68 -4.22 -15.12
C PRO A 412 2.53 -3.40 -16.10
N GLY A 413 3.86 -3.42 -15.93
CA GLY A 413 4.78 -2.75 -16.85
C GLY A 413 4.73 -3.35 -18.25
N CYS A 414 4.73 -4.68 -18.37
CA CYS A 414 4.68 -5.38 -19.65
C CYS A 414 3.38 -5.10 -20.40
N ALA A 415 2.23 -5.11 -19.72
CA ALA A 415 0.94 -4.85 -20.36
C ALA A 415 0.79 -3.40 -20.82
N ASN A 416 1.21 -2.43 -19.99
CA ASN A 416 1.23 -1.02 -20.41
C ASN A 416 2.18 -0.78 -21.58
N PHE A 417 3.38 -1.39 -21.54
CA PHE A 417 4.32 -1.34 -22.66
C PHE A 417 3.70 -1.92 -23.93
N GLY A 418 3.08 -3.09 -23.85
CA GLY A 418 2.43 -3.74 -24.98
C GLY A 418 1.27 -2.92 -25.56
N LEU A 419 0.44 -2.29 -24.71
CA LEU A 419 -0.63 -1.41 -25.15
C LEU A 419 -0.09 -0.17 -25.88
N LYS A 420 0.95 0.48 -25.33
CA LYS A 420 1.60 1.64 -25.97
C LYS A 420 2.33 1.26 -27.26
N HIS A 421 2.94 0.08 -27.30
CA HIS A 421 3.60 -0.46 -28.48
C HIS A 421 2.58 -0.71 -29.60
N LEU A 422 1.44 -1.34 -29.30
CA LEU A 422 0.34 -1.52 -30.24
C LEU A 422 -0.08 -0.18 -30.85
N ALA A 423 -0.31 0.84 -30.02
CA ALA A 423 -0.70 2.16 -30.49
C ALA A 423 0.39 2.77 -31.39
N ALA A 424 1.67 2.63 -31.04
CA ALA A 424 2.76 3.10 -31.88
C ALA A 424 2.77 2.41 -33.26
N GLN A 425 2.48 1.11 -33.35
CA GLN A 425 2.38 0.38 -34.63
C GLN A 425 1.19 0.84 -35.48
N GLY A 426 0.13 1.39 -34.87
CA GLY A 426 -1.01 1.95 -35.58
C GLY A 426 -0.74 3.32 -36.23
N THR A 427 0.38 3.97 -35.90
CA THR A 427 0.72 5.31 -36.41
C THR A 427 0.79 5.32 -37.94
N GLY A 428 0.06 6.25 -38.57
CA GLY A 428 -0.04 6.36 -40.03
C GLY A 428 -1.11 5.48 -40.67
N GLN A 429 -1.68 4.52 -39.94
CA GLN A 429 -2.81 3.68 -40.40
C GLN A 429 -4.15 4.11 -39.79
N PHE A 430 -4.12 4.59 -38.54
CA PHE A 430 -5.29 5.09 -37.81
C PHE A 430 -5.14 6.59 -37.53
N SER A 431 -6.24 7.25 -37.14
CA SER A 431 -6.19 8.67 -36.80
C SER A 431 -5.28 8.95 -35.59
N GLU A 432 -4.68 10.13 -35.56
CA GLU A 432 -3.83 10.56 -34.42
C GLU A 432 -4.61 10.56 -33.10
N ASP A 433 -5.91 10.87 -33.13
CA ASP A 433 -6.78 10.84 -31.95
C ASP A 433 -6.95 9.42 -31.40
N THR A 434 -7.13 8.42 -32.26
CA THR A 434 -7.16 6.99 -31.86
C THR A 434 -5.84 6.56 -31.22
N ILE A 435 -4.71 6.93 -31.82
CA ILE A 435 -3.38 6.58 -31.27
C ILE A 435 -3.19 7.24 -29.90
N ARG A 436 -3.54 8.52 -29.80
CA ARG A 436 -3.47 9.29 -28.56
C ARG A 436 -4.37 8.71 -27.47
N PHE A 437 -5.59 8.31 -27.81
CA PHE A 437 -6.53 7.67 -26.90
C PHE A 437 -5.91 6.43 -26.25
N ILE A 438 -5.42 5.47 -27.05
CA ILE A 438 -4.80 4.25 -26.51
C ILE A 438 -3.54 4.56 -25.67
N GLN A 439 -2.74 5.55 -26.07
CA GLN A 439 -1.49 5.87 -25.39
C GLN A 439 -1.69 6.63 -24.06
N ARG A 440 -2.65 7.55 -24.01
CA ARG A 440 -2.76 8.55 -22.93
C ARG A 440 -4.04 8.43 -22.11
N ASP A 441 -5.12 7.88 -22.64
CA ASP A 441 -6.44 7.95 -21.97
C ASP A 441 -6.80 6.68 -21.20
N PHE A 442 -5.91 5.70 -21.16
CA PHE A 442 -6.05 4.51 -20.31
C PHE A 442 -5.40 4.70 -18.94
N TYR A 443 -6.15 4.42 -17.88
CA TYR A 443 -5.64 4.18 -16.54
C TYR A 443 -5.67 2.68 -16.26
N VAL A 444 -4.53 2.01 -16.43
CA VAL A 444 -4.45 0.54 -16.41
C VAL A 444 -5.32 -0.06 -17.52
N ASP A 445 -6.44 -0.71 -17.16
CA ASP A 445 -7.38 -1.38 -18.06
C ASP A 445 -8.58 -0.49 -18.47
N ASP A 446 -8.85 0.58 -17.72
CA ASP A 446 -9.96 1.50 -17.96
C ASP A 446 -9.55 2.63 -18.92
N GLY A 447 -10.21 2.73 -20.08
CA GLY A 447 -10.05 3.82 -21.05
C GLY A 447 -11.14 4.88 -20.87
N LEU A 448 -10.76 6.16 -20.74
CA LEU A 448 -11.71 7.27 -20.57
C LEU A 448 -11.33 8.46 -21.43
N THR A 449 -12.20 8.84 -22.36
CA THR A 449 -11.97 9.97 -23.26
C THR A 449 -13.22 10.78 -23.53
N SER A 450 -13.03 11.95 -24.14
CA SER A 450 -14.13 12.82 -24.53
C SER A 450 -13.78 13.66 -25.74
N VAL A 451 -14.75 13.81 -26.64
CA VAL A 451 -14.64 14.53 -27.91
C VAL A 451 -15.79 15.53 -28.06
N GLN A 452 -15.77 16.38 -29.08
CA GLN A 452 -16.75 17.48 -29.19
C GLN A 452 -18.07 17.03 -29.79
N THR A 453 -18.03 16.07 -30.73
CA THR A 453 -19.21 15.63 -31.48
C THR A 453 -19.46 14.13 -31.36
N GLU A 454 -20.69 13.71 -31.65
CA GLU A 454 -21.05 12.29 -31.63
C GLU A 454 -20.37 11.52 -32.76
N ASP A 455 -20.19 12.14 -33.94
CA ASP A 455 -19.54 11.52 -35.09
C ASP A 455 -18.06 11.22 -34.80
N GLU A 456 -17.34 12.17 -34.17
CA GLU A 456 -15.97 11.95 -33.68
C GLU A 456 -15.92 10.76 -32.71
N ALA A 457 -16.90 10.66 -31.80
CA ALA A 457 -16.93 9.59 -30.80
C ALA A 457 -17.17 8.22 -31.44
N ILE A 458 -18.09 8.14 -32.41
CA ILE A 458 -18.40 6.92 -33.15
C ILE A 458 -17.17 6.46 -33.94
N GLN A 459 -16.50 7.38 -34.63
CA GLN A 459 -15.29 7.08 -35.38
C GLN A 459 -14.15 6.63 -34.46
N LEU A 460 -13.94 7.33 -33.35
CA LEU A 460 -12.91 6.99 -32.35
C LEU A 460 -13.14 5.60 -31.77
N VAL A 461 -14.37 5.25 -31.39
CA VAL A 461 -14.71 3.91 -30.88
C VAL A 461 -14.44 2.84 -31.93
N LYS A 462 -14.88 3.07 -33.17
CA LYS A 462 -14.68 2.14 -34.27
C LYS A 462 -13.19 1.88 -34.53
N GLU A 463 -12.41 2.94 -34.74
CA GLU A 463 -10.97 2.83 -35.01
C GLU A 463 -10.21 2.22 -33.82
N SER A 464 -10.57 2.60 -32.59
CA SER A 464 -9.94 2.04 -31.38
C SER A 464 -10.16 0.53 -31.28
N ARG A 465 -11.36 0.05 -31.60
CA ARG A 465 -11.66 -1.39 -31.64
C ARG A 465 -10.88 -2.09 -32.74
N GLU A 466 -10.81 -1.49 -33.93
CA GLU A 466 -10.05 -2.03 -35.07
C GLU A 466 -8.56 -2.12 -34.74
N LEU A 467 -7.96 -1.06 -34.21
CA LEU A 467 -6.57 -1.03 -33.77
C LEU A 467 -6.29 -2.06 -32.67
N CYS A 468 -7.11 -2.12 -31.62
CA CYS A 468 -6.99 -3.12 -30.56
C CYS A 468 -7.13 -4.55 -31.08
N SER A 469 -8.00 -4.79 -32.06
CA SER A 469 -8.20 -6.11 -32.65
C SER A 469 -6.95 -6.64 -33.37
N THR A 470 -6.08 -5.76 -33.89
CA THR A 470 -4.80 -6.17 -34.51
C THR A 470 -3.91 -6.89 -33.50
N GLY A 471 -3.90 -6.47 -32.23
CA GLY A 471 -3.18 -7.11 -31.13
C GLY A 471 -4.00 -8.12 -30.32
N LYS A 472 -5.18 -8.52 -30.82
CA LYS A 472 -6.15 -9.36 -30.10
C LYS A 472 -6.60 -8.79 -28.74
N LEU A 473 -6.50 -7.48 -28.56
CA LEU A 473 -7.08 -6.78 -27.42
C LEU A 473 -8.57 -6.52 -27.72
N ARG A 474 -9.44 -6.99 -26.84
CA ARG A 474 -10.88 -6.74 -26.95
C ARG A 474 -11.27 -5.60 -26.00
N LEU A 475 -11.68 -4.48 -26.58
CA LEU A 475 -12.36 -3.42 -25.84
C LEU A 475 -13.81 -3.83 -25.62
N HIS A 476 -14.31 -3.67 -24.40
CA HIS A 476 -15.69 -4.02 -24.02
C HIS A 476 -16.15 -3.11 -22.87
N LYS A 477 -17.37 -3.33 -22.39
CA LYS A 477 -18.01 -2.47 -21.38
C LYS A 477 -18.01 -1.00 -21.81
N PHE A 478 -18.38 -0.75 -23.06
CA PHE A 478 -18.51 0.61 -23.55
C PHE A 478 -19.65 1.34 -22.86
N VAL A 479 -19.41 2.62 -22.57
CA VAL A 479 -20.35 3.54 -21.93
C VAL A 479 -20.19 4.93 -22.54
N SER A 480 -21.30 5.62 -22.78
CA SER A 480 -21.31 7.00 -23.25
C SER A 480 -22.51 7.77 -22.70
N ASN A 481 -22.38 9.09 -22.61
CA ASN A 481 -23.52 9.99 -22.35
C ASN A 481 -24.39 10.24 -23.59
N SER A 482 -23.98 9.82 -24.78
CA SER A 482 -24.78 9.92 -26.00
C SER A 482 -25.44 8.58 -26.34
N LYS A 483 -26.76 8.61 -26.57
CA LYS A 483 -27.52 7.45 -27.03
C LYS A 483 -27.14 7.03 -28.45
N ASN A 484 -26.78 7.99 -29.30
CA ASN A 484 -26.38 7.71 -30.69
C ASN A 484 -25.04 6.98 -30.73
N VAL A 485 -24.08 7.40 -29.89
CA VAL A 485 -22.81 6.69 -29.72
C VAL A 485 -23.07 5.27 -29.21
N MET A 486 -23.90 5.10 -28.17
CA MET A 486 -24.24 3.77 -27.65
C MET A 486 -24.91 2.87 -28.70
N ALA A 487 -25.80 3.42 -29.54
CA ALA A 487 -26.48 2.67 -30.60
C ALA A 487 -25.55 2.23 -31.74
N SER A 488 -24.38 2.84 -31.88
CA SER A 488 -23.38 2.46 -32.88
C SER A 488 -22.52 1.27 -32.45
N ILE A 489 -22.56 0.90 -31.17
CA ILE A 489 -21.71 -0.13 -30.57
C ILE A 489 -22.52 -1.43 -30.45
N PRO A 490 -21.93 -2.61 -30.77
CA PRO A 490 -22.62 -3.89 -30.58
C PRO A 490 -23.03 -4.10 -29.11
N ASP A 491 -24.25 -4.60 -28.89
CA ASP A 491 -24.81 -4.81 -27.55
C ASP A 491 -23.93 -5.72 -26.68
N GLU A 492 -23.19 -6.66 -27.27
CA GLU A 492 -22.28 -7.56 -26.55
C GLU A 492 -21.02 -6.88 -26.00
N GLU A 493 -20.73 -5.67 -26.46
CA GLU A 493 -19.59 -4.86 -26.04
C GLU A 493 -19.99 -3.67 -25.19
N CYS A 494 -21.27 -3.34 -25.13
CA CYS A 494 -21.83 -2.39 -24.19
C CYS A 494 -21.80 -2.97 -22.76
N ALA A 495 -21.70 -2.09 -21.75
CA ALA A 495 -21.82 -2.52 -20.36
C ALA A 495 -23.22 -3.13 -20.10
N ALA A 496 -23.27 -4.28 -19.42
CA ALA A 496 -24.53 -4.95 -19.13
C ALA A 496 -25.34 -4.17 -18.07
N VAL A 497 -26.68 -4.25 -18.12
CA VAL A 497 -27.59 -3.66 -17.10
C VAL A 497 -27.30 -4.14 -15.67
N LYS A 498 -26.56 -5.23 -15.49
CA LYS A 498 -26.11 -5.74 -14.17
C LYS A 498 -24.75 -5.17 -13.72
N ASP A 499 -23.95 -4.63 -14.63
CA ASP A 499 -22.73 -3.86 -14.31
C ASP A 499 -23.08 -2.40 -13.95
N LEU A 500 -24.26 -1.93 -14.39
CA LEU A 500 -24.94 -0.74 -13.90
C LEU A 500 -25.49 -1.06 -12.49
N ASP A 501 -25.03 -0.33 -11.47
CA ASP A 501 -25.43 -0.53 -10.08
C ASP A 501 -26.97 -0.37 -9.98
N MET A 502 -27.69 -1.50 -9.87
CA MET A 502 -29.16 -1.53 -9.80
C MET A 502 -29.63 -1.11 -8.40
N ASP A 503 -29.53 0.18 -8.10
CA ASP A 503 -30.36 0.81 -7.07
C ASP A 503 -30.63 2.27 -7.47
N PHE A 504 -31.93 2.61 -7.54
CA PHE A 504 -32.53 3.93 -7.79
C PHE A 504 -32.61 4.43 -9.23
N GLY A 505 -33.59 3.91 -9.99
CA GLY A 505 -34.60 4.67 -10.78
C GLY A 505 -34.24 5.89 -11.65
N VAL A 506 -32.97 6.23 -11.87
CA VAL A 506 -32.49 7.40 -12.62
C VAL A 506 -31.43 6.93 -13.62
N LEU A 507 -31.44 7.49 -14.82
CA LEU A 507 -30.59 7.12 -15.96
C LEU A 507 -29.10 6.93 -15.59
N HIS A 508 -28.58 5.76 -15.94
CA HIS A 508 -27.19 5.39 -16.20
C HIS A 508 -26.11 6.11 -15.38
N VAL A 509 -25.79 5.57 -14.20
CA VAL A 509 -24.65 6.00 -13.39
C VAL A 509 -23.59 4.89 -13.42
N GLU A 510 -22.47 5.15 -14.08
CA GLU A 510 -21.31 4.26 -14.07
C GLU A 510 -20.13 4.86 -13.32
N ARG A 511 -19.25 3.98 -12.80
CA ARG A 511 -18.08 4.36 -12.02
C ARG A 511 -16.91 4.64 -12.96
N ALA A 512 -16.51 5.89 -13.09
CA ALA A 512 -15.21 6.27 -13.63
C ALA A 512 -14.19 6.29 -12.48
N LEU A 513 -13.43 5.20 -12.34
CA LEU A 513 -12.29 5.12 -11.41
C LEU A 513 -12.63 5.44 -9.95
N GLY A 514 -13.88 5.26 -9.52
CA GLY A 514 -14.35 5.58 -8.16
C GLY A 514 -15.20 6.86 -8.03
N VAL A 515 -15.35 7.63 -9.12
CA VAL A 515 -16.30 8.75 -9.22
C VAL A 515 -17.47 8.33 -10.11
N GLU A 516 -18.70 8.52 -9.63
CA GLU A 516 -19.91 8.23 -10.40
C GLU A 516 -20.21 9.38 -11.37
N TRP A 517 -20.60 9.08 -12.60
CA TRP A 517 -20.92 10.12 -13.57
C TRP A 517 -22.09 9.78 -14.48
N CYS A 518 -22.84 10.83 -14.84
CA CYS A 518 -23.81 10.86 -15.93
C CYS A 518 -23.99 12.32 -16.33
N ILE A 519 -23.18 12.81 -17.29
CA ILE A 519 -23.05 14.24 -17.67
C ILE A 519 -22.39 15.13 -16.60
N THR A 520 -22.67 14.88 -15.32
CA THR A 520 -22.03 15.49 -14.14
C THR A 520 -21.31 14.41 -13.33
N PHE A 521 -20.24 14.80 -12.62
CA PHE A 521 -19.65 14.01 -11.55
C PHE A 521 -20.49 14.14 -10.30
N GLN A 522 -20.78 12.99 -9.69
CA GLN A 522 -21.48 12.86 -8.42
C GLN A 522 -20.62 12.09 -7.43
N PHE A 523 -20.73 12.46 -6.15
CA PHE A 523 -19.99 11.81 -5.08
C PHE A 523 -20.88 10.83 -4.35
N ARG A 524 -20.61 9.53 -4.47
CA ARG A 524 -21.29 8.55 -3.65
C ARG A 524 -20.60 8.44 -2.31
N VAL A 525 -21.33 8.80 -1.26
CA VAL A 525 -20.90 8.62 0.11
C VAL A 525 -21.62 7.43 0.71
N GLN A 526 -20.87 6.38 1.03
CA GLN A 526 -21.35 5.32 1.90
C GLN A 526 -20.73 5.49 3.29
N VAL A 527 -21.50 6.05 4.23
CA VAL A 527 -21.09 6.09 5.63
C VAL A 527 -21.16 4.68 6.20
N LYS A 528 -20.03 3.98 6.19
CA LYS A 528 -19.92 2.71 6.89
C LYS A 528 -19.68 2.98 8.38
N PRO A 529 -20.39 2.29 9.29
CA PRO A 529 -20.16 2.43 10.71
C PRO A 529 -18.78 1.86 11.03
N HIS A 530 -17.79 2.74 11.19
CA HIS A 530 -16.48 2.38 11.67
C HIS A 530 -16.36 2.72 13.16
N PRO A 531 -15.61 1.94 13.95
CA PRO A 531 -15.28 2.30 15.32
C PRO A 531 -14.63 3.69 15.37
N LEU A 532 -15.00 4.51 16.37
CA LEU A 532 -14.40 5.83 16.64
C LEU A 532 -12.95 5.67 17.14
N THR A 533 -12.07 5.20 16.26
CA THR A 533 -10.66 4.90 16.50
C THR A 533 -9.84 5.53 15.38
N ARG A 534 -8.52 5.66 15.53
CA ARG A 534 -7.68 6.21 14.46
C ARG A 534 -7.87 5.44 13.15
N ARG A 535 -7.97 4.11 13.22
CA ARG A 535 -8.22 3.25 12.06
C ARG A 535 -9.55 3.58 11.38
N GLY A 536 -10.61 3.74 12.17
CA GLY A 536 -11.94 4.08 11.64
C GLY A 536 -11.99 5.48 11.02
N VAL A 537 -11.35 6.47 11.67
CA VAL A 537 -11.20 7.83 11.14
C VAL A 537 -10.45 7.81 9.81
N LEU A 538 -9.28 7.17 9.76
CA LEU A 538 -8.49 7.02 8.54
C LEU A 538 -9.30 6.34 7.42
N SER A 539 -9.97 5.22 7.73
CA SER A 539 -10.79 4.48 6.77
C SER A 539 -11.92 5.35 6.21
N THR A 540 -12.55 6.16 7.07
CA THR A 540 -13.67 7.02 6.65
C THR A 540 -13.18 8.22 5.83
N VAL A 541 -12.11 8.90 6.24
CA VAL A 541 -11.52 10.00 5.45
C VAL A 541 -11.04 9.49 4.08
N ALA A 542 -10.37 8.34 4.05
CA ALA A 542 -9.88 7.73 2.81
C ALA A 542 -11.01 7.17 1.92
N SER A 543 -12.22 6.99 2.44
CA SER A 543 -13.39 6.57 1.65
C SER A 543 -13.95 7.69 0.77
N VAL A 544 -13.62 8.96 1.08
CA VAL A 544 -13.96 10.10 0.23
C VAL A 544 -12.99 10.14 -0.93
N TYR A 545 -13.41 9.60 -2.07
CA TYR A 545 -12.59 9.52 -3.27
C TYR A 545 -12.71 10.79 -4.10
N ASP A 546 -11.74 11.70 -3.97
CA ASP A 546 -11.73 13.02 -4.61
C ASP A 546 -10.39 13.31 -5.33
N PRO A 547 -10.14 12.67 -6.48
CA PRO A 547 -8.86 12.78 -7.20
C PRO A 547 -8.56 14.18 -7.75
N LEU A 548 -9.61 14.92 -8.16
CA LEU A 548 -9.51 16.29 -8.67
C LEU A 548 -9.63 17.36 -7.56
N GLY A 549 -9.89 16.97 -6.32
CA GLY A 549 -9.90 17.86 -5.17
C GLY A 549 -11.06 18.87 -5.16
N PHE A 550 -12.22 18.51 -5.70
CA PHE A 550 -13.40 19.37 -5.67
C PHE A 550 -14.00 19.52 -4.27
N MET A 551 -13.85 18.48 -3.45
CA MET A 551 -14.28 18.42 -2.06
C MET A 551 -13.12 18.68 -1.10
N ALA A 552 -11.98 19.17 -1.60
CA ALA A 552 -10.77 19.44 -0.85
C ALA A 552 -11.02 20.20 0.47
N PRO A 553 -11.82 21.29 0.53
CA PRO A 553 -12.10 21.99 1.79
C PRO A 553 -12.78 21.11 2.84
N PHE A 554 -13.72 20.26 2.41
CA PHE A 554 -14.42 19.34 3.30
C PHE A 554 -13.49 18.21 3.78
N VAL A 555 -12.71 17.62 2.87
CA VAL A 555 -11.76 16.55 3.19
C VAL A 555 -10.67 17.04 4.14
N LEU A 556 -10.23 18.29 4.01
CA LEU A 556 -9.21 18.90 4.87
C LEU A 556 -9.58 18.84 6.36
N VAL A 557 -10.85 19.10 6.71
CA VAL A 557 -11.34 19.04 8.10
C VAL A 557 -11.20 17.62 8.68
N GLY A 558 -11.56 16.60 7.89
CA GLY A 558 -11.36 15.21 8.29
C GLY A 558 -9.88 14.85 8.48
N LYS A 559 -9.01 15.32 7.57
CA LYS A 559 -7.56 15.15 7.67
C LYS A 559 -6.97 15.83 8.91
N GLN A 560 -7.51 16.98 9.33
CA GLN A 560 -7.07 17.68 10.54
C GLN A 560 -7.32 16.86 11.80
N VAL A 561 -8.51 16.25 11.93
CA VAL A 561 -8.83 15.35 13.05
C VAL A 561 -7.84 14.19 13.10
N LEU A 562 -7.61 13.53 11.96
CA LEU A 562 -6.66 12.42 11.86
C LEU A 562 -5.22 12.85 12.20
N GLN A 563 -4.79 14.01 11.71
CA GLN A 563 -3.48 14.56 12.03
C GLN A 563 -3.34 14.85 13.53
N GLN A 564 -4.36 15.43 14.16
CA GLN A 564 -4.34 15.72 15.59
C GLN A 564 -4.25 14.44 16.41
N MET A 565 -5.01 13.39 16.04
CA MET A 565 -4.86 12.07 16.67
C MET A 565 -3.44 11.53 16.56
N CYS A 566 -2.76 11.73 15.43
CA CYS A 566 -1.35 11.33 15.23
C CYS A 566 -0.40 12.15 16.11
N ARG A 567 -0.64 13.47 16.26
CA ARG A 567 0.13 14.36 17.14
C ARG A 567 0.01 13.95 18.61
N ASP A 568 -1.21 13.63 19.04
CA ASP A 568 -1.53 13.21 20.41
C ASP A 568 -1.09 11.76 20.70
N LYS A 569 -0.45 11.08 19.73
CA LYS A 569 0.07 9.70 19.87
C LYS A 569 -0.99 8.69 20.33
N VAL A 570 -2.26 8.92 20.00
CA VAL A 570 -3.37 7.98 20.27
C VAL A 570 -3.05 6.57 19.74
N GLY A 571 -3.52 5.50 20.37
CA GLY A 571 -3.36 4.15 19.81
C GLY A 571 -4.20 3.96 18.53
N TRP A 572 -3.86 2.96 17.70
CA TRP A 572 -4.61 2.69 16.45
C TRP A 572 -6.08 2.34 16.69
N ASP A 573 -6.32 1.55 17.74
CA ASP A 573 -7.63 1.00 18.10
C ASP A 573 -8.13 1.57 19.45
N VAL A 574 -7.55 2.71 19.88
CA VAL A 574 -8.00 3.47 21.05
C VAL A 574 -9.12 4.42 20.63
N GLN A 575 -10.11 4.61 21.50
CA GLN A 575 -11.24 5.50 21.23
C GLN A 575 -10.79 6.95 20.99
N LEU A 576 -11.55 7.64 20.14
CA LEU A 576 -11.36 9.04 19.81
C LEU A 576 -11.45 9.91 21.10
N PRO A 577 -10.43 10.74 21.37
CA PRO A 577 -10.43 11.67 22.50
C PRO A 577 -11.67 12.58 22.51
N GLU A 578 -12.17 12.90 23.70
CA GLU A 578 -13.43 13.67 23.85
C GLU A 578 -13.33 15.08 23.26
N ASN A 579 -12.14 15.68 23.21
CA ASN A 579 -11.92 16.99 22.60
C ASN A 579 -12.06 16.98 21.06
N LEU A 580 -11.85 15.83 20.40
CA LEU A 580 -11.97 15.69 18.94
C LEU A 580 -13.32 15.14 18.49
N ARG A 581 -14.06 14.51 19.41
CA ARG A 581 -15.33 13.83 19.12
C ARG A 581 -16.39 14.77 18.52
N PRO A 582 -16.66 15.97 19.07
CA PRO A 582 -17.69 16.86 18.51
C PRO A 582 -17.38 17.28 17.07
N GLN A 583 -16.11 17.59 16.77
CA GLN A 583 -15.66 17.98 15.43
C GLN A 583 -15.83 16.82 14.44
N TRP A 584 -15.42 15.61 14.85
CA TRP A 584 -15.55 14.42 14.03
C TRP A 584 -17.01 14.04 13.76
N GLU A 585 -17.86 14.06 14.78
CA GLU A 585 -19.29 13.76 14.63
C GLU A 585 -20.01 14.79 13.76
N SER A 586 -19.63 16.07 13.85
CA SER A 586 -20.16 17.09 12.95
C SER A 586 -19.77 16.82 11.51
N TRP A 587 -18.49 16.56 11.26
CA TRP A 587 -17.99 16.23 9.93
C TRP A 587 -18.67 14.97 9.36
N LEU A 588 -18.90 13.94 10.18
CA LEU A 588 -19.63 12.74 9.80
C LEU A 588 -21.10 13.00 9.47
N ARG A 589 -21.78 13.93 10.16
CA ARG A 589 -23.17 14.29 9.85
C ARG A 589 -23.31 15.03 8.53
N ASP A 590 -22.28 15.80 8.14
CA ASP A 590 -22.28 16.55 6.89
C ASP A 590 -21.85 15.68 5.69
N LEU A 591 -21.15 14.58 5.96
CA LEU A 591 -20.63 13.66 4.94
C LEU A 591 -21.71 13.14 3.96
N PRO A 592 -22.93 12.74 4.37
CA PRO A 592 -24.01 12.39 3.43
C PRO A 592 -24.44 13.52 2.50
N ASN A 593 -24.29 14.79 2.90
CA ASN A 593 -24.72 15.92 2.07
C ASN A 593 -23.89 16.07 0.79
N LEU A 594 -22.70 15.44 0.74
CA LEU A 594 -21.85 15.44 -0.45
C LEU A 594 -22.51 14.76 -1.66
N SER A 595 -23.45 13.83 -1.44
CA SER A 595 -24.16 13.19 -2.56
C SER A 595 -25.10 14.15 -3.29
N GLY A 596 -25.46 15.28 -2.67
CA GLY A 596 -26.21 16.36 -3.32
C GLY A 596 -25.35 17.25 -4.22
N THR A 597 -24.02 17.18 -4.13
CA THR A 597 -23.11 18.02 -4.91
C THR A 597 -22.92 17.44 -6.30
N GLN A 598 -23.22 18.23 -7.33
CA GLN A 598 -23.02 17.87 -8.73
C GLN A 598 -22.04 18.82 -9.40
N ILE A 599 -21.03 18.26 -10.06
CA ILE A 599 -20.01 19.03 -10.77
C ILE A 599 -20.09 18.68 -12.24
N LYS A 600 -20.16 19.69 -13.12
CA LYS A 600 -20.18 19.43 -14.56
C LYS A 600 -18.88 18.74 -14.98
N ARG A 601 -19.01 17.62 -15.71
CA ARG A 601 -17.86 16.91 -16.25
C ARG A 601 -17.12 17.81 -17.24
N CYS A 602 -17.83 18.27 -18.28
CA CYS A 602 -17.26 19.12 -19.31
C CYS A 602 -16.84 20.48 -18.74
N TYR A 603 -15.66 20.98 -19.10
CA TYR A 603 -15.23 22.32 -18.74
C TYR A 603 -16.12 23.42 -19.33
N LEU A 604 -16.69 23.14 -20.50
CA LEU A 604 -17.47 24.09 -21.27
C LEU A 604 -18.91 23.60 -21.43
N PRO A 605 -19.91 24.49 -21.30
CA PRO A 605 -21.28 24.19 -21.72
C PRO A 605 -21.31 23.93 -23.22
N SER A 606 -22.23 23.06 -23.67
CA SER A 606 -22.43 22.77 -25.10
C SER A 606 -22.85 23.99 -25.93
N SER A 607 -23.39 25.02 -25.30
CA SER A 607 -23.75 26.29 -25.93
C SER A 607 -22.59 27.28 -26.05
N PHE A 608 -21.44 26.99 -25.45
CA PHE A 608 -20.30 27.92 -25.38
C PHE A 608 -19.28 27.56 -26.47
N CYS A 609 -19.49 28.15 -27.66
CA CYS A 609 -18.72 27.89 -28.87
C CYS A 609 -17.75 29.04 -29.21
N ASP A 610 -16.94 28.85 -30.26
CA ASP A 610 -16.07 29.88 -30.86
C ASP A 610 -15.15 30.56 -29.85
N ILE A 611 -14.30 29.76 -29.23
CA ILE A 611 -13.42 30.22 -28.16
C ILE A 611 -12.22 30.97 -28.74
N LYS A 612 -12.08 32.22 -28.31
CA LYS A 612 -11.01 33.15 -28.68
C LYS A 612 -9.75 32.95 -27.81
N GLY A 613 -9.92 32.49 -26.58
CA GLY A 613 -8.79 32.25 -25.68
C GLY A 613 -9.16 31.52 -24.40
N TYR A 614 -8.13 30.91 -23.80
CA TYR A 614 -8.21 30.26 -22.51
C TYR A 614 -7.20 30.85 -21.54
N GLU A 615 -7.60 30.93 -20.27
CA GLU A 615 -6.77 31.37 -19.17
C GLU A 615 -6.91 30.38 -18.00
N LEU A 616 -5.80 29.97 -17.38
CA LEU A 616 -5.81 29.31 -16.07
C LEU A 616 -5.52 30.33 -14.97
N HIS A 617 -6.33 30.29 -13.91
CA HIS A 617 -6.15 31.09 -12.71
C HIS A 617 -5.92 30.17 -11.53
N HIS A 618 -4.71 30.22 -10.97
CA HIS A 618 -4.30 29.46 -9.80
C HIS A 618 -4.33 30.36 -8.57
N PHE A 619 -5.16 30.00 -7.59
CA PHE A 619 -5.27 30.72 -6.32
C PHE A 619 -4.62 29.89 -5.23
N ALA A 620 -3.59 30.44 -4.58
CA ALA A 620 -2.86 29.78 -3.50
C ALA A 620 -3.03 30.55 -2.18
N ASP A 621 -3.29 29.81 -1.10
CA ASP A 621 -3.51 30.37 0.23
C ASP A 621 -3.04 29.38 1.31
N ALA A 622 -2.68 29.91 2.48
CA ALA A 622 -2.28 29.14 3.64
C ALA A 622 -2.77 29.71 4.98
N SER A 623 -3.13 28.78 5.87
CA SER A 623 -3.49 29.08 7.25
C SER A 623 -2.67 28.23 8.22
N VAL A 624 -2.85 28.47 9.52
CA VAL A 624 -2.31 27.59 10.58
C VAL A 624 -2.82 26.14 10.48
N SER A 625 -3.97 25.94 9.84
CA SER A 625 -4.73 24.69 9.84
C SER A 625 -4.50 23.84 8.57
N GLY A 626 -4.16 24.49 7.47
CA GLY A 626 -3.84 23.85 6.20
C GLY A 626 -3.42 24.87 5.15
N TYR A 627 -2.89 24.40 4.05
CA TYR A 627 -2.54 25.20 2.88
C TYR A 627 -2.97 24.45 1.61
N GLY A 628 -3.21 25.17 0.54
CA GLY A 628 -3.75 24.57 -0.68
C GLY A 628 -3.77 25.52 -1.86
N GLU A 629 -4.34 25.03 -2.95
CA GLU A 629 -4.61 25.83 -4.13
C GLU A 629 -5.89 25.37 -4.82
N CYS A 630 -6.49 26.27 -5.59
CA CYS A 630 -7.50 25.91 -6.56
C CYS A 630 -7.22 26.57 -7.90
N THR A 631 -7.50 25.83 -8.97
CA THR A 631 -7.27 26.23 -10.35
C THR A 631 -8.58 26.31 -11.11
N TYR A 632 -8.86 27.49 -11.68
CA TYR A 632 -10.02 27.74 -12.55
C TYR A 632 -9.58 27.88 -14.00
N LEU A 633 -10.36 27.31 -14.92
CA LEU A 633 -10.28 27.58 -16.35
C LEU A 633 -11.29 28.67 -16.68
N ARG A 634 -10.79 29.76 -17.26
CA ARG A 634 -11.58 30.85 -17.83
C ARG A 634 -11.49 30.76 -19.35
N ALA A 635 -12.62 30.54 -20.00
CA ALA A 635 -12.75 30.54 -21.45
C ALA A 635 -13.48 31.81 -21.91
N ILE A 636 -12.99 32.40 -23.01
CA ILE A 636 -13.53 33.63 -23.59
C ILE A 636 -13.93 33.33 -25.03
N ASN A 637 -15.19 33.58 -25.39
CA ASN A 637 -15.64 33.39 -26.78
C ASN A 637 -15.39 34.63 -27.64
N THR A 638 -15.65 34.52 -28.94
CA THR A 638 -15.55 35.63 -29.91
C THR A 638 -16.52 36.78 -29.64
N SER A 639 -17.58 36.53 -28.87
CA SER A 639 -18.52 37.56 -28.39
C SER A 639 -18.09 38.20 -27.07
N ASP A 640 -16.87 37.91 -26.60
CA ASP A 640 -16.29 38.34 -25.33
C ASP A 640 -17.10 37.91 -24.08
N GLU A 641 -17.96 36.90 -24.21
CA GLU A 641 -18.59 36.23 -23.07
C GLU A 641 -17.56 35.34 -22.36
N VAL A 642 -17.73 35.21 -21.04
CA VAL A 642 -16.77 34.53 -20.18
C VAL A 642 -17.44 33.35 -19.49
N HIS A 643 -16.81 32.18 -19.57
CA HIS A 643 -17.16 31.01 -18.77
C HIS A 643 -16.02 30.63 -17.85
N CYS A 644 -16.31 30.45 -16.56
CA CYS A 644 -15.33 29.99 -15.57
C CYS A 644 -15.76 28.64 -14.99
N CYS A 645 -14.83 27.69 -14.92
CA CYS A 645 -15.05 26.36 -14.36
C CYS A 645 -13.88 25.94 -13.46
N LEU A 646 -14.18 25.29 -12.33
CA LEU A 646 -13.16 24.71 -11.45
C LEU A 646 -12.53 23.48 -12.13
N VAL A 647 -11.22 23.53 -12.32
CA VAL A 647 -10.44 22.43 -12.91
C VAL A 647 -9.99 21.46 -11.83
N MET A 648 -9.36 21.99 -10.78
CA MET A 648 -8.73 21.20 -9.73
C MET A 648 -8.62 21.99 -8.42
N GLY A 649 -8.65 21.28 -7.30
CA GLY A 649 -8.26 21.80 -6.00
C GLY A 649 -7.24 20.87 -5.32
N LYS A 650 -6.45 21.42 -4.39
CA LYS A 650 -5.55 20.66 -3.51
C LYS A 650 -5.64 21.22 -2.09
N SER A 651 -5.58 20.33 -1.10
CA SER A 651 -5.64 20.73 0.31
C SER A 651 -4.80 19.83 1.20
N ARG A 652 -3.84 20.46 1.87
CA ARG A 652 -2.88 19.78 2.74
C ARG A 652 -2.98 20.33 4.15
N VAL A 653 -2.92 19.42 5.11
CA VAL A 653 -2.76 19.80 6.52
C VAL A 653 -1.37 20.39 6.74
N THR A 654 -1.25 21.34 7.67
CA THR A 654 0.06 21.95 7.98
C THR A 654 1.03 20.91 8.52
N PRO A 655 2.33 20.96 8.18
CA PRO A 655 3.30 20.02 8.71
C PRO A 655 3.31 20.02 10.23
N THR A 656 3.57 18.85 10.83
CA THR A 656 3.58 18.72 12.31
C THR A 656 4.72 19.52 12.95
N LYS A 657 5.78 19.82 12.19
CA LYS A 657 6.86 20.71 12.63
C LYS A 657 6.43 22.17 12.49
N VAL A 658 6.68 22.95 13.54
CA VAL A 658 6.38 24.39 13.57
C VAL A 658 6.94 25.08 12.32
N THR A 659 6.04 25.63 11.51
CA THR A 659 6.33 26.31 10.26
C THR A 659 5.63 27.66 10.30
N THR A 660 6.30 28.73 9.87
CA THR A 660 5.73 30.07 9.86
C THR A 660 4.70 30.22 8.74
N ILE A 661 3.70 31.10 8.90
CA ILE A 661 2.69 31.38 7.86
C ILE A 661 3.34 31.70 6.50
N PRO A 662 4.36 32.57 6.39
CA PRO A 662 5.03 32.81 5.10
C PRO A 662 5.67 31.56 4.48
N ARG A 663 6.09 30.56 5.26
CA ARG A 663 6.61 29.32 4.69
C ARG A 663 5.50 28.39 4.18
N LEU A 664 4.32 28.45 4.79
CA LEU A 664 3.14 27.72 4.33
C LEU A 664 2.56 28.37 3.07
N GLU A 665 2.44 29.70 3.04
CA GLU A 665 2.09 30.50 1.86
C GLU A 665 3.01 30.17 0.67
N LEU A 666 4.33 30.17 0.90
CA LEU A 666 5.30 29.79 -0.14
C LEU A 666 5.12 28.33 -0.58
N SER A 667 4.69 27.45 0.32
CA SER A 667 4.42 26.06 -0.02
C SER A 667 3.14 25.91 -0.83
N ALA A 668 2.10 26.68 -0.54
CA ALA A 668 0.89 26.77 -1.36
C ALA A 668 1.21 27.26 -2.77
N ALA A 669 2.02 28.31 -2.90
CA ALA A 669 2.48 28.81 -4.19
C ALA A 669 3.24 27.73 -5.00
N VAL A 670 4.10 26.93 -4.34
CA VAL A 670 4.77 25.80 -5.00
C VAL A 670 3.78 24.73 -5.46
N VAL A 671 2.73 24.44 -4.69
CA VAL A 671 1.68 23.49 -5.12
C VAL A 671 0.97 24.04 -6.36
N ALA A 672 0.59 25.32 -6.38
CA ALA A 672 -0.06 25.94 -7.54
C ALA A 672 0.78 25.83 -8.81
N VAL A 673 2.09 26.12 -8.74
CA VAL A 673 2.98 26.04 -9.90
C VAL A 673 3.16 24.59 -10.39
N ARG A 674 3.18 23.61 -9.48
CA ARG A 674 3.21 22.18 -9.86
C ARG A 674 1.91 21.72 -10.49
N THR A 675 0.77 22.19 -9.97
CA THR A 675 -0.54 21.92 -10.58
C THR A 675 -0.61 22.52 -11.98
N SER A 676 -0.11 23.74 -12.18
CA SER A 676 0.02 24.38 -13.50
C SER A 676 0.83 23.53 -14.48
N ASP A 677 2.05 23.11 -14.12
CA ASP A 677 2.90 22.29 -15.00
C ASP A 677 2.21 20.97 -15.41
N MET A 678 1.58 20.30 -14.45
CA MET A 678 0.78 19.11 -14.70
C MET A 678 -0.41 19.40 -15.63
N LEU A 679 -1.25 20.40 -15.32
CA LEU A 679 -2.42 20.73 -16.12
C LEU A 679 -2.05 21.16 -17.54
N ARG A 680 -0.95 21.90 -17.72
CA ARG A 680 -0.45 22.27 -19.05
C ARG A 680 -0.12 21.03 -19.88
N SER A 681 0.59 20.08 -19.28
CA SER A 681 0.98 18.83 -19.95
C SER A 681 -0.20 17.90 -20.26
N GLU A 682 -1.26 17.93 -19.46
CA GLU A 682 -2.39 17.01 -19.59
C GLU A 682 -3.53 17.59 -20.42
N LEU A 683 -3.81 18.90 -20.32
CA LEU A 683 -4.87 19.57 -21.07
C LEU A 683 -4.44 19.94 -22.50
N GLU A 684 -3.16 20.27 -22.72
CA GLU A 684 -2.59 20.63 -24.03
C GLU A 684 -3.42 21.68 -24.79
N ILE A 685 -3.86 22.71 -24.08
CA ILE A 685 -4.59 23.83 -24.67
C ILE A 685 -3.57 24.77 -25.31
N GLN A 686 -3.75 25.06 -26.60
CA GLN A 686 -2.92 26.01 -27.34
C GLN A 686 -3.15 27.44 -26.84
N ASP A 687 -2.09 28.25 -26.84
CA ASP A 687 -2.10 29.67 -26.45
C ASP A 687 -2.73 29.96 -25.07
N LEU A 688 -2.64 29.00 -24.14
CA LEU A 688 -3.14 29.12 -22.78
C LEU A 688 -2.34 30.14 -21.98
N GLN A 689 -3.02 31.16 -21.44
CA GLN A 689 -2.42 32.11 -20.50
C GLN A 689 -2.58 31.61 -19.06
N GLU A 690 -1.62 31.92 -18.19
CA GLU A 690 -1.64 31.46 -16.80
C GLU A 690 -1.38 32.60 -15.82
N PHE A 691 -2.22 32.65 -14.78
CA PHE A 691 -2.20 33.68 -13.75
C PHE A 691 -2.11 33.02 -12.37
N PHE A 692 -1.18 33.51 -11.55
CA PHE A 692 -0.96 33.03 -10.20
C PHE A 692 -1.31 34.11 -9.19
N TRP A 693 -2.18 33.75 -8.25
CA TRP A 693 -2.79 34.66 -7.28
C TRP A 693 -2.43 34.23 -5.87
N THR A 694 -1.94 35.19 -5.10
CA THR A 694 -1.72 35.08 -3.64
C THR A 694 -2.04 36.44 -3.01
N ASP A 695 -2.55 36.44 -1.79
CA ASP A 695 -2.75 37.66 -1.00
C ASP A 695 -1.49 38.05 -0.21
N SER A 696 -0.48 37.17 -0.16
CA SER A 696 0.74 37.36 0.62
C SER A 696 1.78 38.22 -0.10
N LYS A 697 1.84 39.51 0.27
CA LYS A 697 2.90 40.44 -0.17
C LYS A 697 4.31 39.95 0.18
N VAL A 698 4.45 39.15 1.23
CA VAL A 698 5.75 38.56 1.63
C VAL A 698 6.23 37.58 0.56
N ILE A 699 5.34 36.75 0.02
CA ILE A 699 5.67 35.78 -1.03
C ILE A 699 6.03 36.49 -2.33
N LEU A 700 5.24 37.49 -2.74
CA LEU A 700 5.58 38.32 -3.90
C LEU A 700 6.95 38.98 -3.72
N GLY A 701 7.26 39.45 -2.51
CA GLY A 701 8.58 39.97 -2.16
C GLY A 701 9.70 38.93 -2.19
N TYR A 702 9.43 37.66 -1.85
CA TYR A 702 10.42 36.58 -1.98
C TYR A 702 10.68 36.18 -3.43
N ILE A 703 9.62 36.12 -4.25
CA ILE A 703 9.73 35.70 -5.65
C ILE A 703 10.35 36.80 -6.53
N ASN A 704 10.09 38.07 -6.24
CA ASN A 704 10.63 39.20 -7.02
C ASN A 704 12.02 39.64 -6.56
N ASN A 705 12.67 38.91 -5.66
CA ASN A 705 13.94 39.31 -5.08
C ASN A 705 15.09 38.44 -5.58
N ASP A 706 15.85 39.01 -6.51
CA ASP A 706 17.03 38.37 -7.10
C ASP A 706 18.35 38.78 -6.41
N ALA A 707 18.29 39.67 -5.41
CA ALA A 707 19.47 40.30 -4.82
C ALA A 707 19.90 39.69 -3.47
N ARG A 708 19.00 39.05 -2.72
CA ARG A 708 19.27 38.57 -1.36
C ARG A 708 19.37 37.05 -1.27
N ARG A 709 20.36 36.57 -0.50
CA ARG A 709 20.46 35.14 -0.15
C ARG A 709 19.40 34.76 0.87
N PHE A 710 18.45 33.93 0.45
CA PHE A 710 17.46 33.33 1.35
C PHE A 710 18.00 32.09 2.06
N GLN A 711 17.37 31.73 3.20
CA GLN A 711 17.59 30.41 3.80
C GLN A 711 17.14 29.31 2.84
N VAL A 712 17.80 28.15 2.90
CA VAL A 712 17.63 27.01 1.97
C VAL A 712 16.16 26.66 1.68
N PHE A 713 15.28 26.66 2.70
CA PHE A 713 13.86 26.37 2.50
C PHE A 713 13.17 27.35 1.54
N VAL A 714 13.42 28.66 1.75
CA VAL A 714 12.81 29.72 0.96
C VAL A 714 13.48 29.78 -0.41
N ALA A 715 14.83 29.74 -0.46
CA ALA A 715 15.60 29.76 -1.70
C ALA A 715 15.19 28.63 -2.67
N ASN A 716 15.10 27.39 -2.18
CA ASN A 716 14.76 26.24 -3.04
C ASN A 716 13.32 26.31 -3.58
N ARG A 717 12.39 26.92 -2.84
CA ARG A 717 10.98 27.03 -3.24
C ARG A 717 10.72 28.25 -4.10
N SER A 718 11.34 29.40 -3.79
CA SER A 718 11.29 30.57 -4.67
C SER A 718 11.94 30.26 -6.01
N SER A 719 13.08 29.55 -6.01
CA SER A 719 13.73 29.09 -7.24
C SER A 719 12.84 28.11 -8.03
N GLN A 720 12.09 27.22 -7.38
CA GLN A 720 11.12 26.37 -8.08
C GLN A 720 10.02 27.19 -8.77
N VAL A 721 9.42 28.14 -8.03
CA VAL A 721 8.40 29.04 -8.58
C VAL A 721 8.98 29.85 -9.75
N GLN A 722 10.19 30.39 -9.62
CA GLN A 722 10.87 31.16 -10.67
C GLN A 722 11.29 30.28 -11.86
N SER A 723 11.75 29.05 -11.65
CA SER A 723 12.24 28.19 -12.74
C SER A 723 11.14 27.85 -13.74
N LEU A 724 9.92 27.66 -13.24
CA LEU A 724 8.73 27.41 -14.05
C LEU A 724 8.17 28.71 -14.68
N ASN A 725 8.68 29.88 -14.27
CA ASN A 725 8.41 31.19 -14.89
C ASN A 725 9.25 31.48 -16.15
N SER A 726 10.33 30.73 -16.39
CA SER A 726 11.35 31.12 -17.41
C SER A 726 10.89 31.00 -18.87
N GLY A 727 9.75 30.37 -19.14
CA GLY A 727 9.27 30.07 -20.51
C GLY A 727 8.01 30.83 -20.96
N HIS A 728 7.25 31.46 -20.05
CA HIS A 728 5.93 32.02 -20.36
C HIS A 728 5.64 33.29 -19.53
N THR A 729 4.79 34.18 -20.04
CA THR A 729 4.38 35.43 -19.39
C THR A 729 3.49 35.16 -18.17
N LEU A 730 4.10 34.73 -17.07
CA LEU A 730 3.41 34.57 -15.79
C LEU A 730 3.27 35.91 -15.09
N LEU A 731 2.02 36.32 -14.87
CA LEU A 731 1.70 37.52 -14.10
C LEU A 731 1.31 37.09 -12.69
N LEU A 732 2.27 37.16 -11.77
CA LEU A 732 2.02 37.05 -10.33
C LEU A 732 1.26 38.28 -9.87
N ARG A 733 0.02 38.09 -9.39
CA ARG A 733 -0.87 39.19 -9.01
C ARG A 733 -1.32 39.05 -7.58
N THR A 734 -1.43 40.19 -6.90
CA THR A 734 -2.06 40.24 -5.58
C THR A 734 -3.58 40.16 -5.75
N ILE A 735 -4.23 39.34 -4.93
CA ILE A 735 -5.68 39.44 -4.74
C ILE A 735 -5.91 40.73 -3.93
N GLN A 736 -6.12 41.85 -4.59
CA GLN A 736 -6.60 43.04 -3.88
C GLN A 736 -8.00 42.73 -3.38
N GLN A 737 -8.18 42.62 -2.06
CA GLN A 737 -9.49 42.72 -1.44
C GLN A 737 -10.02 44.15 -1.70
N THR A 738 -10.61 44.37 -2.86
CA THR A 738 -11.64 45.39 -2.99
C THR A 738 -12.88 44.80 -2.34
N MET A 739 -12.96 44.89 -1.01
CA MET A 739 -14.28 45.04 -0.39
C MET A 739 -14.78 46.42 -0.83
N PRO A 740 -15.91 46.53 -1.56
CA PRO A 740 -16.61 47.79 -1.57
C PRO A 740 -17.14 47.98 -0.15
N HIS A 741 -16.48 48.84 0.62
CA HIS A 741 -17.24 49.67 1.54
C HIS A 741 -18.09 50.60 0.67
N GLU A 742 -19.38 50.76 1.03
CA GLU A 742 -20.49 51.44 0.30
C GLU A 742 -21.34 50.45 -0.53
N VAL A 743 -22.60 50.10 -0.21
CA VAL A 743 -23.64 50.59 0.72
C VAL A 743 -24.45 49.40 1.25
#